data_AF-A0A3L7P8R9-F1
#
_entry.id   AF-A0A3L7P8R9-F1
#
_cell.length_a   1.000
_cell.length_b   1.000
_cell.length_c   1.000
_cell.angle_alpha   90.00
_cell.angle_beta   90.00
_cell.angle_gamma   90.00
#
_symmetry.space_group_name_H-M   'P 1'
#
loop_
_entity.id
_entity.type
_entity.pdbx_description
1 polymer ?
#
loop_
_entity_poly.entity_id
_entity_poly.type
_entity_poly.pdbx_seq_one_letter_code
_entity_poly.pdbx_strand_id
1 'polypeptide(L)'
;MRSLACFFALTACALRAPAADWPVVETVEAQPLLSQVQRLVQALGFLGQPLPEAIRKTLSALKPTDGDQAVAEVQRLLDQHCMAAVEIEASGVSRVTAGSKPVELVEQGWRGCLVKVINRAGSTGMLRADSPSAQPVPKGPRDKIAERWMTLMPHTAQPLLANLSGLGLEYTVVQVYSRDSGERKATINFYTEGGKIQNKGYLARAWNFSRGNDGWKAANQCTVEAKGGKLVVQSLGEDPFLTAPVVTPKGKLTLRFWAKFEKSGMGQIFWWTRSRNLPDGAHQKTFSFEPEGREYAIEFTAEDELAGIRIDPGADKTQTTFDWISLSRADQPGGPRAQAEIAFNARPSTVVTFKVNEFDGTPCTAAFLIRDPEGRVYPAQAKRLAPDFFFHPQVYRATGETVLLPAGSYTVVCSRGPESIPEKRELVVGNQPTTFAYSVKRWIDPSLSGWWSGDHHIHAAGCAHYESPTEGVEPADMMRHVLGEDLKVGCCLTWGPCFDYQKKFFTGRPDTVSRYPYLLRYDVEVSGFGSHASGHLNLLKLKEQLYPGGDSKKHWPTLGMNTLRWAKKQGGITGPAHSANGLTRTVGRVEGAQDGPHSLPNFNIPAYDGIGANEFIVDATHQVPGPDGKPVPAVDFISAMDTDRVAEWNMWYHILNCGYRTRVSGETDFPCISGDRVGMGRVYVKVPGKLDFDHWVDGIQAGRSYVSDGTTHLMDFKANYPVLLGRTKGPSRELGEAGSELKVRKGDAASFSAQVAVYKPGKKTVPLELIINGKVAQTREIPADGSLQKVEFLTPIQESSWVALRVFPGAHTNPFFVLVDNQPIRASKDSARWCLAGVEQCWKMKQQTYAAAEQEQARADYDHARREYSRILAESTP
;
A
#
# COMPACT_ATOMS: atom_id res chain seq x y z
N MET A 1 -43.71 84.90 -15.99
CA MET A 1 -42.31 84.88 -15.55
C MET A 1 -42.13 83.75 -14.53
N ARG A 2 -41.21 82.82 -14.83
CA ARG A 2 -40.55 81.78 -14.00
C ARG A 2 -41.41 80.97 -12.99
N SER A 3 -41.61 79.69 -13.31
CA SER A 3 -41.91 78.62 -12.34
C SER A 3 -40.87 77.51 -12.47
N LEU A 4 -40.24 77.16 -11.34
CA LEU A 4 -39.29 76.07 -11.15
C LEU A 4 -40.03 74.72 -11.12
N ALA A 5 -39.50 73.70 -11.79
CA ALA A 5 -39.90 72.31 -11.60
C ALA A 5 -38.64 71.47 -11.35
N CYS A 6 -38.54 70.89 -10.15
CA CYS A 6 -37.52 69.92 -9.77
C CYS A 6 -37.92 68.52 -10.25
N PHE A 7 -37.02 67.84 -10.96
CA PHE A 7 -37.12 66.41 -11.27
C PHE A 7 -36.43 65.59 -10.17
N PHE A 8 -37.17 64.70 -9.51
CA PHE A 8 -36.61 63.65 -8.65
C PHE A 8 -36.33 62.39 -9.49
N ALA A 9 -35.07 61.95 -9.51
CA ALA A 9 -34.68 60.65 -10.06
C ALA A 9 -34.82 59.57 -8.97
N LEU A 10 -35.63 58.54 -9.25
CA LEU A 10 -35.73 57.34 -8.42
C LEU A 10 -34.58 56.37 -8.76
N THR A 11 -33.56 56.33 -7.91
CA THR A 11 -32.57 55.23 -7.85
C THR A 11 -33.21 54.01 -7.20
N ALA A 12 -33.38 52.93 -7.96
CA ALA A 12 -33.75 51.62 -7.44
C ALA A 12 -32.54 51.01 -6.70
N CYS A 13 -32.56 51.07 -5.36
CA CYS A 13 -31.66 50.29 -4.52
C CYS A 13 -32.07 48.81 -4.58
N ALA A 14 -31.28 47.99 -5.28
CA ALA A 14 -31.35 46.54 -5.12
C ALA A 14 -30.86 46.19 -3.70
N LEU A 15 -31.80 45.83 -2.82
CA LEU A 15 -31.52 45.30 -1.49
C LEU A 15 -30.73 43.99 -1.64
N ARG A 16 -29.41 44.06 -1.40
CA ARG A 16 -28.57 42.88 -1.16
C ARG A 16 -29.01 42.28 0.18
N ALA A 17 -29.49 41.04 0.18
CA ALA A 17 -29.72 40.32 1.42
C ALA A 17 -28.41 40.28 2.24
N PRO A 18 -28.43 40.53 3.56
CA PRO A 18 -27.24 40.37 4.40
C PRO A 18 -26.73 38.94 4.29
N ALA A 19 -25.41 38.78 4.08
CA ALA A 19 -24.76 37.49 4.19
C ALA A 19 -25.03 36.93 5.59
N ALA A 20 -25.49 35.68 5.70
CA ALA A 20 -25.69 35.04 7.00
C ALA A 20 -24.35 35.00 7.75
N ASP A 21 -24.34 35.44 9.01
CA ASP A 21 -23.15 35.39 9.85
C ASP A 21 -22.63 33.95 9.95
N TRP A 22 -21.32 33.78 9.75
CA TRP A 22 -20.67 32.47 9.82
C TRP A 22 -20.76 31.93 11.26
N PRO A 23 -21.30 30.73 11.49
CA PRO A 23 -21.58 30.26 12.84
C PRO A 23 -20.30 29.86 13.58
N VAL A 24 -20.18 30.25 14.85
CA VAL A 24 -19.04 29.95 15.74
C VAL A 24 -19.53 29.13 16.94
N VAL A 25 -18.72 28.17 17.38
CA VAL A 25 -18.96 27.36 18.58
C VAL A 25 -18.11 27.92 19.72
N GLU A 26 -18.75 28.30 20.82
CA GLU A 26 -18.06 28.89 21.97
C GLU A 26 -17.32 27.84 22.81
N THR A 27 -17.96 26.69 23.07
CA THR A 27 -17.43 25.66 23.96
C THR A 27 -17.54 24.26 23.35
N VAL A 28 -16.44 23.51 23.40
CA VAL A 28 -16.34 22.09 23.07
C VAL A 28 -15.08 21.53 23.74
N GLU A 29 -15.05 20.24 24.06
CA GLU A 29 -13.85 19.64 24.66
C GLU A 29 -12.64 19.74 23.72
N ALA A 30 -11.59 20.44 24.17
CA ALA A 30 -10.42 20.73 23.36
C ALA A 30 -9.64 19.47 22.94
N GLN A 31 -9.48 18.48 23.84
CA GLN A 31 -8.71 17.26 23.53
C GLN A 31 -9.33 16.43 22.40
N PRO A 32 -10.63 16.06 22.43
CA PRO A 32 -11.27 15.38 21.30
C PRO A 32 -11.24 16.18 20.00
N LEU A 33 -11.42 17.51 20.06
CA LEU A 33 -11.35 18.38 18.88
C LEU A 33 -9.94 18.35 18.26
N LEU A 34 -8.89 18.54 19.05
CA LEU A 34 -7.52 18.52 18.54
C LEU A 34 -7.14 17.15 17.95
N SER A 35 -7.62 16.06 18.54
CA SER A 35 -7.45 14.71 17.96
C SER A 35 -8.19 14.55 16.63
N GLN A 36 -9.41 15.09 16.52
CA GLN A 36 -10.19 15.13 15.27
C GLN A 36 -9.47 15.95 14.19
N VAL A 37 -8.94 17.12 14.55
CA VAL A 37 -8.17 17.99 13.65
C VAL A 37 -6.86 17.34 13.21
N GLN A 38 -6.16 16.61 14.09
CA GLN A 38 -4.96 15.87 13.71
C GLN A 38 -5.27 14.83 12.63
N ARG A 39 -6.35 14.06 12.79
CA ARG A 39 -6.82 13.10 11.76
C ARG A 39 -7.21 13.80 10.47
N LEU A 40 -7.87 14.96 10.54
CA LEU A 40 -8.18 15.77 9.36
C LEU A 40 -6.91 16.20 8.62
N VAL A 41 -5.91 16.73 9.34
CA VAL A 41 -4.63 17.17 8.73
C VAL A 41 -3.94 15.99 8.06
N GLN A 42 -3.94 14.81 8.69
CA GLN A 42 -3.40 13.58 8.09
C GLN A 42 -4.18 13.16 6.83
N ALA A 43 -5.51 13.18 6.87
CA ALA A 43 -6.35 12.85 5.71
C ALA A 43 -6.10 13.79 4.54
N LEU A 44 -6.05 15.10 4.78
CA LEU A 44 -5.73 16.10 3.75
C LEU A 44 -4.32 15.90 3.17
N GLY A 45 -3.35 15.54 4.01
CA GLY A 45 -2.01 15.16 3.56
C GLY A 45 -2.03 13.95 2.63
N PHE A 46 -2.74 12.88 3.02
CA PHE A 46 -2.89 11.66 2.22
C PHE A 46 -3.63 11.91 0.89
N LEU A 47 -4.62 12.80 0.87
CA LEU A 47 -5.34 13.19 -0.35
C LEU A 47 -4.50 14.06 -1.30
N GLY A 48 -3.26 14.41 -0.92
CA GLY A 48 -2.39 15.32 -1.67
C GLY A 48 -2.89 16.77 -1.63
N GLN A 49 -3.67 17.15 -0.62
CA GLN A 49 -4.29 18.47 -0.50
C GLN A 49 -4.09 19.05 0.90
N PRO A 50 -2.84 19.16 1.36
CA PRO A 50 -2.57 19.55 2.72
C PRO A 50 -2.98 21.01 2.96
N LEU A 51 -3.33 21.36 4.20
CA LEU A 51 -3.46 22.76 4.62
C LEU A 51 -2.14 23.51 4.43
N PRO A 52 -2.15 24.84 4.24
CA PRO A 52 -0.94 25.65 4.21
C PRO A 52 -0.01 25.36 5.38
N GLU A 53 1.30 25.35 5.14
CA GLU A 53 2.31 24.94 6.14
C GLU A 53 2.22 25.75 7.44
N ALA A 54 2.03 27.07 7.34
CA ALA A 54 1.85 27.94 8.49
C ALA A 54 0.66 27.50 9.37
N ILE A 55 -0.45 27.10 8.75
CA ILE A 55 -1.65 26.62 9.46
C ILE A 55 -1.36 25.28 10.14
N ARG A 56 -0.73 24.33 9.44
CA ARG A 56 -0.36 23.03 10.03
C ARG A 56 0.54 23.20 11.25
N LYS A 57 1.52 24.11 11.17
CA LYS A 57 2.43 24.42 12.27
C LYS A 57 1.67 24.96 13.48
N THR A 58 0.77 25.93 13.29
CA THR A 58 -0.03 26.48 14.38
C THR A 58 -0.96 25.43 14.99
N LEU A 59 -1.69 24.66 14.17
CA LEU A 59 -2.57 23.59 14.66
C LEU A 59 -1.82 22.53 15.48
N SER A 60 -0.60 22.16 15.06
CA SER A 60 0.23 21.18 15.79
C SER A 60 0.77 21.70 17.12
N ALA A 61 0.81 23.01 17.32
CA ALA A 61 1.32 23.64 18.54
C ALA A 61 0.24 23.80 19.62
N LEU A 62 -1.04 23.69 19.26
CA LEU A 62 -2.16 23.79 20.20
C LEU A 62 -2.16 22.61 21.18
N LYS A 63 -2.49 22.89 22.44
CA LYS A 63 -2.54 21.89 23.51
C LYS A 63 -3.95 21.76 24.07
N PRO A 64 -4.34 20.57 24.55
CA PRO A 64 -5.58 20.40 25.30
C PRO A 64 -5.76 21.37 26.47
N THR A 65 -4.65 21.75 27.12
CA THR A 65 -4.63 22.68 28.25
C THR A 65 -5.03 24.12 27.89
N ASP A 66 -5.04 24.47 26.60
CA ASP A 66 -5.42 25.80 26.14
C ASP A 66 -6.95 25.99 26.10
N GLY A 67 -7.73 24.92 26.32
CA GLY A 67 -9.19 24.96 26.48
C GLY A 67 -9.89 25.68 25.32
N ASP A 68 -10.76 26.63 25.65
CA ASP A 68 -11.54 27.40 24.67
C ASP A 68 -10.67 28.24 23.72
N GLN A 69 -9.45 28.60 24.10
CA GLN A 69 -8.53 29.31 23.20
C GLN A 69 -8.09 28.42 22.03
N ALA A 70 -7.83 27.13 22.27
CA ALA A 70 -7.56 26.18 21.19
C ALA A 70 -8.78 26.01 20.28
N VAL A 71 -9.99 25.97 20.84
CA VAL A 71 -11.25 25.87 20.08
C VAL A 71 -11.44 27.09 19.17
N ALA A 72 -11.22 28.29 19.70
CA ALA A 72 -11.30 29.53 18.93
C ALA A 72 -10.24 29.58 17.82
N GLU A 73 -9.01 29.18 18.12
CA GLU A 73 -7.91 29.20 17.16
C GLU A 73 -8.09 28.17 16.04
N VAL A 74 -8.58 26.96 16.35
CA VAL A 74 -8.97 25.96 15.34
C VAL A 74 -9.98 26.54 14.37
N GLN A 75 -11.05 27.16 14.88
CA GLN A 75 -12.09 27.77 14.05
C GLN A 75 -11.52 28.92 13.20
N ARG A 76 -10.73 29.81 13.81
CA ARG A 76 -10.08 30.92 13.09
C ARG A 76 -9.24 30.44 11.92
N LEU A 77 -8.54 29.31 12.09
CA LEU A 77 -7.67 28.74 11.07
C LEU A 77 -8.42 27.98 9.98
N LEU A 78 -9.41 27.15 10.34
CA LEU A 78 -10.07 26.21 9.43
C LEU A 78 -11.33 26.76 8.74
N ASP A 79 -12.06 27.66 9.40
CA ASP A 79 -13.37 28.12 8.90
C ASP A 79 -13.28 28.83 7.55
N GLN A 80 -12.22 29.61 7.34
CA GLN A 80 -11.95 30.30 6.07
C GLN A 80 -11.69 29.34 4.88
N HIS A 81 -11.45 28.06 5.14
CA HIS A 81 -11.23 27.02 4.15
C HIS A 81 -12.45 26.12 3.94
N CYS A 82 -13.53 26.35 4.69
CA CYS A 82 -14.75 25.56 4.60
C CYS A 82 -15.65 26.04 3.45
N MET A 83 -16.16 25.10 2.65
CA MET A 83 -17.18 25.41 1.65
C MET A 83 -18.55 25.68 2.28
N ALA A 84 -18.81 25.09 3.45
CA ALA A 84 -20.03 25.26 4.20
C ALA A 84 -19.84 24.98 5.69
N ALA A 85 -20.71 25.58 6.51
CA ALA A 85 -20.96 25.17 7.89
C ALA A 85 -22.35 24.50 7.97
N VAL A 86 -22.41 23.33 8.59
CA VAL A 86 -23.61 22.51 8.74
C VAL A 86 -23.97 22.43 10.23
N GLU A 87 -25.14 22.94 10.60
CA GLU A 87 -25.65 22.85 11.96
C GLU A 87 -26.63 21.69 12.09
N ILE A 88 -26.40 20.85 13.08
CA ILE A 88 -27.18 19.66 13.39
C ILE A 88 -27.80 19.85 14.77
N GLU A 89 -29.13 19.89 14.79
CA GLU A 89 -29.97 19.94 15.99
C GLU A 89 -30.64 18.59 16.22
N ALA A 90 -31.37 18.44 17.33
CA ALA A 90 -32.09 17.21 17.65
C ALA A 90 -33.08 16.76 16.54
N SER A 91 -33.55 17.68 15.70
CA SER A 91 -34.40 17.35 14.55
C SER A 91 -33.63 16.80 13.36
N GLY A 92 -32.34 17.10 13.21
CA GLY A 92 -31.47 16.78 12.07
C GLY A 92 -30.68 18.00 11.60
N VAL A 93 -30.32 18.06 10.30
CA VAL A 93 -29.61 19.22 9.75
C VAL A 93 -30.56 20.41 9.66
N SER A 94 -30.34 21.41 10.53
CA SER A 94 -31.25 22.54 10.69
C SER A 94 -30.87 23.74 9.81
N ARG A 95 -29.58 23.93 9.55
CA ARG A 95 -29.06 25.06 8.77
C ARG A 95 -27.77 24.68 8.06
N VAL A 96 -27.60 25.22 6.84
CA VAL A 96 -26.34 25.20 6.09
C VAL A 96 -26.00 26.63 5.71
N THR A 97 -24.80 27.06 6.06
CA THR A 97 -24.26 28.39 5.74
C THR A 97 -23.14 28.22 4.74
N ALA A 98 -23.26 28.81 3.55
CA ALA A 98 -22.21 28.76 2.53
C ALA A 98 -20.97 29.56 2.96
N GLY A 99 -19.79 29.10 2.55
CA GLY A 99 -18.55 29.83 2.69
C GLY A 99 -18.61 31.19 1.97
N SER A 100 -17.92 32.19 2.54
CA SER A 100 -17.93 33.56 2.01
C SER A 100 -17.13 33.72 0.70
N LYS A 101 -16.32 32.73 0.33
CA LYS A 101 -15.49 32.72 -0.88
C LYS A 101 -15.93 31.59 -1.81
N PRO A 102 -15.90 31.79 -3.14
CA PRO A 102 -16.06 30.70 -4.09
C PRO A 102 -15.05 29.59 -3.84
N VAL A 103 -15.49 28.35 -3.98
CA VAL A 103 -14.62 27.17 -3.87
C VAL A 103 -13.84 27.00 -5.18
N GLU A 104 -12.50 27.03 -5.07
CA GLU A 104 -11.61 26.86 -6.22
C GLU A 104 -11.49 25.38 -6.64
N LEU A 105 -12.05 25.07 -7.80
CA LEU A 105 -11.99 23.76 -8.45
C LEU A 105 -11.01 23.79 -9.62
N VAL A 106 -10.76 22.62 -10.19
CA VAL A 106 -9.96 22.43 -11.40
C VAL A 106 -10.80 21.68 -12.40
N GLU A 107 -10.86 22.17 -13.64
CA GLU A 107 -11.53 21.48 -14.73
C GLU A 107 -10.90 20.09 -14.92
N GLN A 108 -11.76 19.07 -14.99
CA GLN A 108 -11.38 17.66 -15.05
C GLN A 108 -10.55 17.18 -13.83
N GLY A 109 -10.68 17.86 -12.69
CA GLY A 109 -9.93 17.56 -11.47
C GLY A 109 -10.79 17.44 -10.22
N TRP A 110 -10.26 16.73 -9.22
CA TRP A 110 -10.86 16.59 -7.88
C TRP A 110 -10.27 17.60 -6.90
N ARG A 111 -11.12 18.16 -6.03
CA ARG A 111 -10.74 19.02 -4.90
C ARG A 111 -11.42 18.54 -3.62
N GLY A 112 -10.66 18.44 -2.53
CA GLY A 112 -11.19 18.22 -1.19
C GLY A 112 -11.61 19.55 -0.58
N CYS A 113 -12.86 19.64 -0.15
CA CYS A 113 -13.44 20.83 0.43
C CYS A 113 -13.81 20.56 1.88
N LEU A 114 -13.38 21.44 2.78
CA LEU A 114 -13.72 21.31 4.21
C LEU A 114 -15.18 21.66 4.44
N VAL A 115 -15.80 20.93 5.37
CA VAL A 115 -17.13 21.20 5.89
C VAL A 115 -17.04 21.28 7.40
N LYS A 116 -17.43 22.43 7.95
CA LYS A 116 -17.58 22.61 9.40
C LYS A 116 -18.89 21.96 9.84
N VAL A 117 -18.85 21.12 10.86
CA VAL A 117 -20.03 20.45 11.42
C VAL A 117 -20.21 20.91 12.85
N ILE A 118 -21.30 21.62 13.11
CA ILE A 118 -21.71 22.09 14.44
C ILE A 118 -22.80 21.14 14.92
N ASN A 119 -22.41 20.18 15.76
CA ASN A 119 -23.21 19.02 16.09
C ASN A 119 -23.79 19.13 17.51
N ARG A 120 -24.69 20.10 17.72
CA ARG A 120 -25.36 20.32 19.02
C ARG A 120 -26.19 19.10 19.45
N ALA A 121 -26.60 18.29 18.49
CA ALA A 121 -27.38 17.10 18.69
C ALA A 121 -26.57 15.88 19.18
N GLY A 122 -25.23 15.89 19.02
CA GLY A 122 -24.39 14.72 19.29
C GLY A 122 -24.62 13.57 18.30
N SER A 123 -24.92 13.89 17.04
CA SER A 123 -25.18 12.91 15.98
C SER A 123 -23.95 12.05 15.71
N THR A 124 -24.17 10.74 15.61
CA THR A 124 -23.19 9.74 15.18
C THR A 124 -23.56 9.13 13.83
N GLY A 125 -24.47 9.78 13.10
CA GLY A 125 -24.78 9.44 11.71
C GLY A 125 -23.68 9.89 10.76
N MET A 126 -23.70 9.36 9.54
CA MET A 126 -22.83 9.83 8.48
C MET A 126 -23.38 11.13 7.89
N LEU A 127 -22.52 12.14 7.77
CA LEU A 127 -22.88 13.36 7.05
C LEU A 127 -22.84 13.09 5.55
N ARG A 128 -23.93 13.45 4.86
CA ARG A 128 -24.08 13.33 3.41
C ARG A 128 -24.16 14.70 2.77
N ALA A 129 -23.71 14.75 1.52
CA ALA A 129 -23.89 15.89 0.63
C ALA A 129 -24.45 15.39 -0.71
N ASP A 130 -25.53 15.99 -1.18
CA ASP A 130 -26.06 15.75 -2.52
C ASP A 130 -26.32 17.08 -3.26
N SER A 131 -26.45 17.02 -4.58
CA SER A 131 -26.80 18.19 -5.39
C SER A 131 -27.54 17.76 -6.66
N PRO A 132 -28.51 18.55 -7.15
CA PRO A 132 -29.04 18.40 -8.49
C PRO A 132 -27.95 18.43 -9.57
N SER A 133 -26.88 19.22 -9.36
CA SER A 133 -25.75 19.34 -10.28
C SER A 133 -24.81 18.12 -10.25
N ALA A 134 -24.95 17.26 -9.24
CA ALA A 134 -24.14 16.05 -9.05
C ALA A 134 -24.88 14.77 -9.48
N GLN A 135 -26.07 14.89 -10.05
CA GLN A 135 -26.85 13.74 -10.51
C GLN A 135 -26.21 13.08 -11.75
N PRO A 136 -26.34 11.75 -11.94
CA PRO A 136 -25.74 11.05 -13.07
C PRO A 136 -26.18 11.63 -14.42
N VAL A 137 -25.26 11.82 -15.36
CA VAL A 137 -25.60 12.20 -16.75
C VAL A 137 -26.25 11.03 -17.52
N PRO A 138 -25.75 9.78 -17.44
CA PRO A 138 -26.34 8.67 -18.19
C PRO A 138 -27.82 8.44 -17.85
N LYS A 139 -28.66 8.26 -18.88
CA LYS A 139 -30.13 8.07 -18.76
C LYS A 139 -30.87 9.25 -18.11
N GLY A 140 -30.22 10.40 -17.93
CA GLY A 140 -30.83 11.62 -17.42
C GLY A 140 -31.64 12.41 -18.47
N PRO A 141 -32.51 13.35 -18.05
CA PRO A 141 -33.19 14.27 -18.97
C PRO A 141 -32.19 15.10 -19.77
N ARG A 142 -32.38 15.19 -21.10
CA ARG A 142 -31.44 15.85 -22.01
C ARG A 142 -31.24 17.34 -21.69
N ASP A 143 -32.30 18.00 -21.24
CA ASP A 143 -32.30 19.41 -20.80
C ASP A 143 -31.48 19.64 -19.52
N LYS A 144 -31.17 18.59 -18.75
CA LYS A 144 -30.43 18.67 -17.47
C LYS A 144 -28.95 18.35 -17.58
N ILE A 145 -28.44 18.02 -18.76
CA ILE A 145 -27.03 17.63 -18.97
C ILE A 145 -26.05 18.78 -18.64
N ALA A 146 -26.39 20.01 -19.04
CA ALA A 146 -25.56 21.19 -18.78
C ALA A 146 -25.53 21.55 -17.27
N GLU A 147 -26.65 21.36 -16.57
CA GLU A 147 -26.76 21.58 -15.12
C GLU A 147 -26.00 20.51 -14.31
N ARG A 148 -25.80 19.30 -14.86
CA ARG A 148 -25.08 18.18 -14.24
C ARG A 148 -23.57 18.23 -14.55
N TRP A 149 -22.87 19.19 -13.96
CA TRP A 149 -21.46 19.48 -14.23
C TRP A 149 -20.48 18.98 -13.16
N MET A 150 -20.97 18.50 -12.01
CA MET A 150 -20.11 18.15 -10.87
C MET A 150 -20.31 16.71 -10.37
N THR A 151 -19.43 16.25 -9.48
CA THR A 151 -19.65 15.06 -8.66
C THR A 151 -19.26 15.36 -7.22
N LEU A 152 -20.04 14.84 -6.28
CA LEU A 152 -19.83 15.03 -4.83
C LEU A 152 -19.63 13.68 -4.17
N MET A 153 -18.58 13.58 -3.35
CA MET A 153 -18.30 12.38 -2.59
C MET A 153 -17.79 12.75 -1.19
N PRO A 154 -18.53 12.45 -0.11
CA PRO A 154 -17.98 12.52 1.24
C PRO A 154 -16.74 11.64 1.35
N HIS A 155 -15.71 12.11 2.06
CA HIS A 155 -14.53 11.31 2.37
C HIS A 155 -14.77 10.50 3.64
N THR A 156 -14.90 9.19 3.49
CA THR A 156 -15.27 8.27 4.58
C THR A 156 -14.18 7.26 4.91
N ALA A 157 -12.96 7.48 4.41
CA ALA A 157 -11.83 6.58 4.63
C ALA A 157 -10.92 7.08 5.77
N GLN A 158 -10.21 6.15 6.41
CA GLN A 158 -9.20 6.47 7.41
C GLN A 158 -8.15 7.42 6.82
N PRO A 159 -7.63 8.37 7.61
CA PRO A 159 -7.75 8.50 9.07
C PRO A 159 -9.03 9.21 9.57
N LEU A 160 -9.92 9.67 8.68
CA LEU A 160 -11.24 10.14 9.10
C LEU A 160 -12.20 8.95 9.36
N LEU A 161 -13.22 9.22 10.17
CA LEU A 161 -14.30 8.27 10.40
C LEU A 161 -15.38 8.45 9.33
N ALA A 162 -16.02 7.35 8.93
CA ALA A 162 -17.18 7.40 8.03
C ALA A 162 -18.38 8.13 8.67
N ASN A 163 -18.53 7.97 9.99
CA ASN A 163 -19.60 8.58 10.77
C ASN A 163 -19.08 9.77 11.57
N LEU A 164 -19.99 10.70 11.89
CA LEU A 164 -19.70 11.76 12.85
C LEU A 164 -19.38 11.17 14.23
N SER A 165 -18.51 11.86 14.95
CA SER A 165 -18.04 11.43 16.28
C SER A 165 -19.04 11.68 17.40
N GLY A 166 -20.01 12.58 17.17
CA GLY A 166 -20.89 13.13 18.20
C GLY A 166 -20.31 14.34 18.94
N LEU A 167 -19.09 14.77 18.59
CA LEU A 167 -18.46 15.97 19.14
C LEU A 167 -19.19 17.23 18.69
N GLY A 168 -19.39 18.20 19.60
CA GLY A 168 -20.13 19.44 19.32
C GLY A 168 -19.58 20.29 18.16
N LEU A 169 -18.30 20.13 17.84
CA LEU A 169 -17.65 20.70 16.66
C LEU A 169 -16.71 19.67 16.04
N GLU A 170 -16.86 19.39 14.75
CA GLU A 170 -15.90 18.60 13.99
C GLU A 170 -15.82 19.09 12.53
N TYR A 171 -14.74 18.73 11.82
CA TYR A 171 -14.50 19.12 10.44
C TYR A 171 -14.35 17.90 9.54
N THR A 172 -15.13 17.81 8.48
CA THR A 172 -15.05 16.70 7.52
C THR A 172 -14.69 17.20 6.12
N VAL A 173 -14.48 16.27 5.18
CA VAL A 173 -14.09 16.56 3.80
C VAL A 173 -15.16 16.04 2.84
N VAL A 174 -15.59 16.90 1.92
CA VAL A 174 -16.34 16.51 0.72
C VAL A 174 -15.45 16.72 -0.48
N GLN A 175 -15.24 15.66 -1.27
CA GLN A 175 -14.52 15.73 -2.53
C GLN A 175 -15.46 16.17 -3.65
N VAL A 176 -15.02 17.16 -4.41
CA VAL A 176 -15.76 17.80 -5.49
C VAL A 176 -14.97 17.66 -6.78
N TYR A 177 -15.60 17.07 -7.80
CA TYR A 177 -15.07 17.04 -9.17
C TYR A 177 -15.82 18.03 -10.04
N SER A 178 -15.11 18.70 -10.96
CA SER A 178 -15.71 19.54 -11.98
C SER A 178 -15.45 18.99 -13.37
N ARG A 179 -16.52 18.75 -14.15
CA ARG A 179 -16.40 18.43 -15.58
C ARG A 179 -15.99 19.66 -16.38
N ASP A 180 -16.55 20.81 -16.04
CA ASP A 180 -16.44 22.03 -16.83
C ASP A 180 -15.60 23.10 -16.08
N SER A 181 -15.01 24.03 -16.81
CA SER A 181 -14.42 25.25 -16.26
C SER A 181 -15.42 26.41 -16.11
N GLY A 182 -15.00 27.44 -15.38
CA GLY A 182 -15.69 28.71 -15.18
C GLY A 182 -16.39 28.85 -13.83
N GLU A 183 -17.02 30.02 -13.66
CA GLU A 183 -17.83 30.31 -12.49
C GLU A 183 -19.16 29.55 -12.56
N ARG A 184 -19.53 28.94 -11.44
CA ARG A 184 -20.76 28.15 -11.27
C ARG A 184 -21.33 28.36 -9.88
N LYS A 185 -22.61 28.09 -9.75
CA LYS A 185 -23.26 27.92 -8.46
C LYS A 185 -23.98 26.59 -8.44
N ALA A 186 -23.97 25.91 -7.29
CA ALA A 186 -24.75 24.71 -7.09
C ALA A 186 -25.40 24.72 -5.71
N THR A 187 -26.67 24.34 -5.67
CA THR A 187 -27.35 24.01 -4.42
C THR A 187 -26.81 22.69 -3.90
N ILE A 188 -26.23 22.72 -2.69
CA ILE A 188 -25.73 21.53 -2.00
C ILE A 188 -26.63 21.27 -0.80
N ASN A 189 -27.24 20.09 -0.77
CA ASN A 189 -28.05 19.62 0.36
C ASN A 189 -27.18 18.84 1.32
N PHE A 190 -27.33 19.10 2.61
CA PHE A 190 -26.71 18.29 3.66
C PHE A 190 -27.78 17.62 4.52
N TYR A 191 -27.49 16.38 4.92
CA TYR A 191 -28.31 15.60 5.83
C TYR A 191 -27.45 14.56 6.54
N THR A 192 -27.94 14.04 7.66
CA THR A 192 -27.31 12.92 8.36
C THR A 192 -28.05 11.63 8.08
N GLU A 193 -27.32 10.55 7.86
CA GLU A 193 -27.86 9.22 7.62
C GLU A 193 -27.39 8.24 8.72
N GLY A 194 -28.32 7.51 9.34
CA GLY A 194 -28.02 6.66 10.50
C GLY A 194 -27.84 7.45 11.81
N GLY A 195 -27.41 6.77 12.88
CA GLY A 195 -27.21 7.38 14.21
C GLY A 195 -28.46 7.42 15.12
N LYS A 196 -28.27 7.82 16.39
CA LYS A 196 -29.33 7.81 17.44
C LYS A 196 -30.43 8.86 17.25
N ILE A 197 -30.23 9.83 16.34
CA ILE A 197 -31.10 10.98 16.11
C ILE A 197 -31.90 10.70 14.84
N GLN A 198 -32.99 9.95 14.94
CA GLN A 198 -33.85 9.66 13.79
C GLN A 198 -35.22 10.33 13.93
N ASN A 199 -35.60 11.03 12.86
CA ASN A 199 -36.95 11.53 12.64
C ASN A 199 -37.83 10.34 12.22
N LYS A 200 -38.89 10.03 12.99
CA LYS A 200 -39.73 8.82 12.89
C LYS A 200 -40.51 8.64 11.56
N GLY A 201 -40.34 9.49 10.55
CA GLY A 201 -41.07 9.46 9.28
C GLY A 201 -40.25 9.13 8.01
N TYR A 202 -38.93 9.36 8.02
CA TYR A 202 -38.10 9.12 6.82
C TYR A 202 -37.69 7.67 6.66
N LEU A 203 -37.14 7.09 7.72
CA LEU A 203 -36.68 5.73 7.69
C LEU A 203 -37.92 4.84 7.85
N ALA A 204 -38.39 4.30 6.74
CA ALA A 204 -39.49 3.34 6.74
C ALA A 204 -39.06 2.05 7.45
N ARG A 205 -37.84 1.57 7.18
CA ARG A 205 -37.25 0.40 7.84
C ARG A 205 -35.74 0.40 7.68
N ALA A 206 -35.00 -0.04 8.70
CA ALA A 206 -33.60 -0.43 8.56
C ALA A 206 -33.42 -1.86 9.06
N TRP A 207 -32.47 -2.56 8.44
CA TRP A 207 -32.06 -3.91 8.74
C TRP A 207 -30.54 -3.91 8.95
N ASN A 208 -30.09 -4.35 10.13
CA ASN A 208 -28.68 -4.38 10.53
C ASN A 208 -28.19 -5.77 10.97
N PHE A 209 -29.05 -6.78 10.83
CA PHE A 209 -28.77 -8.22 11.00
C PHE A 209 -28.05 -8.65 12.29
N SER A 210 -28.02 -7.78 13.30
CA SER A 210 -27.44 -8.07 14.62
C SER A 210 -28.31 -9.03 15.46
N ARG A 211 -29.57 -9.22 15.06
CA ARG A 211 -30.57 -10.05 15.75
C ARG A 211 -31.24 -11.04 14.78
N GLY A 212 -30.44 -11.70 13.95
CA GLY A 212 -30.92 -12.65 12.93
C GLY A 212 -31.32 -11.97 11.61
N ASN A 213 -32.04 -12.70 10.75
CA ASN A 213 -32.38 -12.24 9.38
C ASN A 213 -33.36 -11.04 9.33
N ASP A 214 -33.96 -10.66 10.47
CA ASP A 214 -34.80 -9.47 10.63
C ASP A 214 -35.91 -9.33 9.56
N GLY A 215 -36.65 -10.42 9.34
CA GLY A 215 -37.78 -10.48 8.41
C GLY A 215 -37.43 -10.89 6.98
N TRP A 216 -36.15 -10.89 6.60
CA TRP A 216 -35.71 -11.42 5.31
C TRP A 216 -35.79 -12.94 5.27
N LYS A 217 -36.42 -13.47 4.21
CA LYS A 217 -36.57 -14.91 3.96
C LYS A 217 -36.10 -15.25 2.55
N ALA A 218 -35.41 -16.38 2.44
CA ALA A 218 -35.24 -17.04 1.16
C ALA A 218 -36.62 -17.40 0.60
N ALA A 219 -36.93 -16.95 -0.61
CA ALA A 219 -38.23 -17.16 -1.23
C ALA A 219 -38.13 -18.05 -2.47
N ASN A 220 -37.03 -17.98 -3.22
CA ASN A 220 -36.73 -18.93 -4.28
C ASN A 220 -35.22 -19.11 -4.45
N GLN A 221 -34.80 -20.34 -4.76
CA GLN A 221 -33.45 -20.73 -5.20
C GLN A 221 -32.28 -20.02 -4.50
N CYS A 222 -32.42 -19.74 -3.21
CA CYS A 222 -31.35 -19.18 -2.38
C CYS A 222 -31.46 -19.66 -0.94
N THR A 223 -30.40 -19.48 -0.17
CA THR A 223 -30.46 -19.54 1.30
C THR A 223 -30.12 -18.17 1.88
N VAL A 224 -30.66 -17.86 3.06
CA VAL A 224 -30.46 -16.57 3.73
C VAL A 224 -30.15 -16.81 5.22
N GLU A 225 -29.00 -16.32 5.68
CA GLU A 225 -28.53 -16.47 7.06
C GLU A 225 -27.88 -15.17 7.54
N ALA A 226 -28.22 -14.72 8.75
CA ALA A 226 -27.54 -13.61 9.40
C ALA A 226 -26.31 -14.12 10.17
N LYS A 227 -25.12 -13.66 9.78
CA LYS A 227 -23.83 -14.06 10.38
C LYS A 227 -22.94 -12.84 10.62
N GLY A 228 -22.46 -12.67 11.85
CA GLY A 228 -21.56 -11.58 12.21
C GLY A 228 -22.15 -10.17 12.00
N GLY A 229 -23.47 -10.02 12.19
CA GLY A 229 -24.17 -8.74 11.96
C GLY A 229 -24.45 -8.42 10.49
N LYS A 230 -24.29 -9.39 9.58
CA LYS A 230 -24.53 -9.23 8.12
C LYS A 230 -25.54 -10.27 7.65
N LEU A 231 -26.30 -9.97 6.58
CA LEU A 231 -27.15 -10.95 5.91
C LEU A 231 -26.37 -11.59 4.76
N VAL A 232 -26.14 -12.89 4.85
CA VAL A 232 -25.49 -13.69 3.82
C VAL A 232 -26.55 -14.41 3.01
N VAL A 233 -26.53 -14.19 1.70
CA VAL A 233 -27.43 -14.83 0.74
C VAL A 233 -26.60 -15.73 -0.16
N GLN A 234 -26.91 -17.03 -0.19
CA GLN A 234 -26.32 -17.95 -1.15
C GLN A 234 -27.30 -18.19 -2.28
N SER A 235 -27.02 -17.68 -3.47
CA SER A 235 -27.76 -18.00 -4.68
C SER A 235 -27.45 -19.42 -5.12
N LEU A 236 -28.50 -20.21 -5.40
CA LEU A 236 -28.43 -21.59 -5.86
C LEU A 236 -28.67 -21.72 -7.38
N GLY A 237 -28.84 -20.59 -8.08
CA GLY A 237 -28.92 -20.48 -9.55
C GLY A 237 -30.34 -20.27 -10.09
N GLU A 238 -30.41 -19.91 -11.38
CA GLU A 238 -31.64 -19.65 -12.18
C GLU A 238 -32.41 -18.36 -11.79
N ASP A 239 -33.15 -18.35 -10.68
CA ASP A 239 -33.94 -17.19 -10.21
C ASP A 239 -33.89 -17.05 -8.67
N PRO A 240 -32.71 -16.82 -8.07
CA PRO A 240 -32.57 -16.64 -6.63
C PRO A 240 -33.20 -15.32 -6.19
N PHE A 241 -34.11 -15.37 -5.21
CA PHE A 241 -34.61 -14.13 -4.59
C PHE A 241 -35.02 -14.30 -3.14
N LEU A 242 -34.89 -13.20 -2.42
CA LEU A 242 -35.26 -13.05 -1.02
C LEU A 242 -36.27 -11.93 -0.85
N THR A 243 -37.12 -12.07 0.16
CA THR A 243 -38.21 -11.13 0.41
C THR A 243 -38.24 -10.69 1.86
N ALA A 244 -38.66 -9.44 2.10
CA ALA A 244 -39.00 -8.95 3.42
C ALA A 244 -40.34 -8.21 3.39
N PRO A 245 -41.26 -8.51 4.32
CA PRO A 245 -42.46 -7.70 4.50
C PRO A 245 -42.06 -6.33 5.07
N VAL A 246 -42.61 -5.27 4.50
CA VAL A 246 -42.44 -3.90 5.01
C VAL A 246 -43.68 -3.09 4.67
N VAL A 247 -44.31 -2.52 5.68
CA VAL A 247 -45.51 -1.70 5.51
C VAL A 247 -45.10 -0.23 5.51
N THR A 248 -45.41 0.49 4.43
CA THR A 248 -45.09 1.93 4.30
C THR A 248 -46.14 2.61 3.44
N PRO A 249 -46.64 3.82 3.77
CA PRO A 249 -47.63 4.51 2.93
C PRO A 249 -47.13 4.75 1.50
N LYS A 250 -48.05 4.94 0.56
CA LYS A 250 -47.71 5.28 -0.85
C LYS A 250 -46.74 6.45 -0.94
N GLY A 251 -45.83 6.45 -1.91
CA GLY A 251 -44.83 7.50 -2.05
C GLY A 251 -43.57 7.13 -2.82
N LYS A 252 -42.68 8.11 -2.98
CA LYS A 252 -41.33 7.87 -3.53
C LYS A 252 -40.43 7.31 -2.43
N LEU A 253 -39.74 6.23 -2.72
CA LEU A 253 -38.91 5.49 -1.78
C LEU A 253 -37.51 5.30 -2.37
N THR A 254 -36.51 5.25 -1.50
CA THR A 254 -35.15 4.82 -1.82
C THR A 254 -34.83 3.60 -0.97
N LEU A 255 -34.60 2.46 -1.63
CA LEU A 255 -33.98 1.29 -1.00
C LEU A 255 -32.47 1.45 -1.13
N ARG A 256 -31.78 1.62 0.00
CA ARG A 256 -30.33 1.61 0.07
C ARG A 256 -29.86 0.32 0.71
N PHE A 257 -28.71 -0.16 0.28
CA PHE A 257 -28.04 -1.26 0.95
C PHE A 257 -26.55 -1.21 0.64
N TRP A 258 -25.74 -1.53 1.64
CA TRP A 258 -24.38 -1.93 1.35
C TRP A 258 -24.38 -3.42 1.05
N ALA A 259 -23.91 -3.79 -0.13
CA ALA A 259 -23.78 -5.17 -0.53
C ALA A 259 -22.42 -5.44 -1.15
N LYS A 260 -21.88 -6.62 -0.87
CA LYS A 260 -20.76 -7.22 -1.59
C LYS A 260 -21.28 -8.41 -2.39
N PHE A 261 -21.13 -8.33 -3.70
CA PHE A 261 -21.39 -9.42 -4.63
C PHE A 261 -20.08 -10.14 -4.95
N GLU A 262 -20.12 -11.43 -5.27
CA GLU A 262 -18.93 -12.17 -5.72
C GLU A 262 -18.61 -11.99 -7.21
N LYS A 263 -19.59 -11.54 -8.01
CA LYS A 263 -19.44 -11.32 -9.46
C LYS A 263 -20.12 -10.03 -9.89
N SER A 264 -19.72 -9.50 -11.04
CA SER A 264 -20.48 -8.47 -11.72
C SER A 264 -21.76 -9.07 -12.30
N GLY A 265 -22.82 -8.27 -12.35
CA GLY A 265 -24.09 -8.76 -12.88
C GLY A 265 -25.19 -7.73 -12.80
N MET A 266 -26.40 -8.22 -13.04
CA MET A 266 -27.62 -7.43 -12.99
C MET A 266 -28.50 -7.97 -11.88
N GLY A 267 -28.79 -7.12 -10.92
CA GLY A 267 -29.74 -7.37 -9.85
C GLY A 267 -31.07 -6.74 -10.17
N GLN A 268 -32.11 -7.25 -9.53
CA GLN A 268 -33.45 -6.68 -9.61
C GLN A 268 -33.96 -6.43 -8.21
N ILE A 269 -34.74 -5.37 -8.07
CA ILE A 269 -35.63 -5.20 -6.94
C ILE A 269 -37.05 -5.22 -7.45
N PHE A 270 -37.92 -5.87 -6.68
CA PHE A 270 -39.35 -5.81 -6.87
C PHE A 270 -40.02 -5.33 -5.59
N TRP A 271 -41.22 -4.79 -5.73
CA TRP A 271 -42.05 -4.43 -4.59
C TRP A 271 -43.50 -4.80 -4.86
N TRP A 272 -44.27 -5.00 -3.78
CA TRP A 272 -45.70 -5.24 -3.86
C TRP A 272 -46.44 -4.35 -2.87
N THR A 273 -47.67 -3.99 -3.21
CA THR A 273 -48.50 -3.04 -2.46
C THR A 273 -49.72 -3.75 -1.88
N ARG A 274 -50.51 -3.07 -1.04
CA ARG A 274 -51.71 -3.65 -0.45
C ARG A 274 -52.76 -4.02 -1.50
N SER A 275 -52.94 -3.18 -2.52
CA SER A 275 -53.85 -3.44 -3.64
C SER A 275 -53.30 -4.45 -4.66
N ARG A 276 -52.00 -4.74 -4.63
CA ARG A 276 -51.34 -5.74 -5.49
C ARG A 276 -50.39 -6.61 -4.68
N ASN A 277 -50.88 -7.78 -4.29
CA ASN A 277 -50.23 -8.67 -3.33
C ASN A 277 -49.11 -9.56 -3.89
N LEU A 278 -48.63 -9.30 -5.12
CA LEU A 278 -47.55 -10.07 -5.75
C LEU A 278 -46.47 -9.14 -6.33
N PRO A 279 -45.18 -9.46 -6.18
CA PRO A 279 -44.12 -8.79 -6.91
C PRO A 279 -44.17 -9.22 -8.38
N ASP A 280 -44.61 -8.33 -9.27
CA ASP A 280 -44.73 -8.56 -10.71
C ASP A 280 -43.79 -7.63 -11.52
N GLY A 281 -43.64 -7.90 -12.82
CA GLY A 281 -42.74 -7.14 -13.70
C GLY A 281 -43.10 -5.65 -13.88
N ALA A 282 -44.27 -5.20 -13.42
CA ALA A 282 -44.63 -3.78 -13.45
C ALA A 282 -44.00 -2.99 -12.29
N HIS A 283 -43.60 -3.67 -11.21
CA HIS A 283 -42.97 -3.09 -10.02
C HIS A 283 -41.54 -3.59 -9.86
N GLN A 284 -40.70 -3.19 -10.81
CA GLN A 284 -39.32 -3.63 -10.90
C GLN A 284 -38.35 -2.46 -11.13
N LYS A 285 -37.17 -2.55 -10.54
CA LYS A 285 -35.98 -1.78 -10.95
C LYS A 285 -34.79 -2.71 -11.08
N THR A 286 -34.03 -2.52 -12.15
CA THR A 286 -32.75 -3.20 -12.37
C THR A 286 -31.61 -2.34 -11.87
N PHE A 287 -30.59 -2.95 -11.29
CA PHE A 287 -29.33 -2.30 -10.95
C PHE A 287 -28.15 -3.16 -11.38
N SER A 288 -27.08 -2.52 -11.82
CA SER A 288 -25.83 -3.21 -12.13
C SER A 288 -24.99 -3.27 -10.87
N PHE A 289 -24.45 -4.44 -10.57
CA PHE A 289 -23.53 -4.65 -9.46
C PHE A 289 -22.19 -5.16 -9.96
N GLU A 290 -21.15 -4.85 -9.19
CA GLU A 290 -19.76 -5.23 -9.41
C GLU A 290 -19.30 -6.04 -8.18
N PRO A 291 -18.23 -6.86 -8.28
CA PRO A 291 -17.73 -7.71 -7.20
C PRO A 291 -16.97 -6.92 -6.11
N GLU A 292 -17.50 -5.75 -5.75
CA GLU A 292 -16.99 -4.83 -4.75
C GLU A 292 -18.07 -4.54 -3.71
N GLY A 293 -17.64 -4.41 -2.45
CA GLY A 293 -18.50 -3.97 -1.37
C GLY A 293 -18.75 -2.47 -1.46
N ARG A 294 -19.94 -2.09 -1.91
CA ARG A 294 -20.33 -0.67 -2.02
C ARG A 294 -21.79 -0.47 -1.64
N GLU A 295 -22.13 0.79 -1.47
CA GLU A 295 -23.52 1.20 -1.30
C GLU A 295 -24.25 1.25 -2.64
N TYR A 296 -25.44 0.69 -2.67
CA TYR A 296 -26.41 0.80 -3.74
C TYR A 296 -27.59 1.64 -3.24
N ALA A 297 -28.15 2.48 -4.12
CA ALA A 297 -29.32 3.28 -3.83
C ALA A 297 -30.27 3.20 -5.01
N ILE A 298 -31.45 2.61 -4.79
CA ILE A 298 -32.43 2.39 -5.84
C ILE A 298 -33.71 3.13 -5.49
N GLU A 299 -34.07 4.10 -6.33
CA GLU A 299 -35.30 4.86 -6.20
C GLU A 299 -36.45 4.19 -6.95
N PHE A 300 -37.58 4.08 -6.27
CA PHE A 300 -38.84 3.58 -6.83
C PHE A 300 -40.03 4.34 -6.24
N THR A 301 -41.22 4.10 -6.78
CA THR A 301 -42.46 4.74 -6.30
C THR A 301 -43.46 3.65 -6.00
N ALA A 302 -43.96 3.62 -4.77
CA ALA A 302 -45.11 2.81 -4.39
C ALA A 302 -46.37 3.66 -4.63
N GLU A 303 -47.22 3.18 -5.53
CA GLU A 303 -48.47 3.80 -5.98
C GLU A 303 -49.60 3.71 -4.93
N ASP A 304 -49.48 2.73 -4.03
CA ASP A 304 -50.34 2.47 -2.87
C ASP A 304 -49.45 2.08 -1.66
N GLU A 305 -50.03 1.74 -0.51
CA GLU A 305 -49.32 1.24 0.67
C GLU A 305 -48.41 0.06 0.28
N LEU A 306 -47.10 0.25 0.39
CA LEU A 306 -46.11 -0.79 0.23
C LEU A 306 -46.35 -1.87 1.28
N ALA A 307 -46.31 -3.14 0.85
CA ALA A 307 -46.48 -4.30 1.72
C ALA A 307 -45.22 -5.19 1.79
N GLY A 308 -44.31 -5.07 0.82
CA GLY A 308 -42.98 -5.65 0.96
C GLY A 308 -42.07 -5.48 -0.25
N ILE A 309 -40.85 -6.00 -0.10
CA ILE A 309 -39.76 -5.87 -1.05
C ILE A 309 -39.17 -7.25 -1.34
N ARG A 310 -38.83 -7.48 -2.61
CA ARG A 310 -38.08 -8.62 -3.13
C ARG A 310 -36.76 -8.09 -3.69
N ILE A 311 -35.65 -8.74 -3.36
CA ILE A 311 -34.33 -8.48 -3.94
C ILE A 311 -33.88 -9.75 -4.65
N ASP A 312 -33.37 -9.56 -5.86
CA ASP A 312 -32.82 -10.61 -6.71
C ASP A 312 -31.33 -10.31 -6.88
N PRO A 313 -30.44 -11.06 -6.19
CA PRO A 313 -29.00 -10.84 -6.24
C PRO A 313 -28.33 -11.31 -7.55
N GLY A 314 -29.11 -11.64 -8.60
CA GLY A 314 -28.64 -12.14 -9.89
C GLY A 314 -28.67 -13.67 -10.01
N ALA A 315 -28.84 -14.19 -11.24
CA ALA A 315 -29.13 -15.59 -11.54
C ALA A 315 -27.98 -16.58 -11.31
N ASP A 316 -26.76 -16.09 -11.07
CA ASP A 316 -25.59 -16.94 -10.90
C ASP A 316 -25.54 -17.62 -9.53
N LYS A 317 -24.91 -18.80 -9.47
CA LYS A 317 -24.60 -19.49 -8.21
C LYS A 317 -23.46 -18.75 -7.49
N THR A 318 -23.80 -17.75 -6.70
CA THR A 318 -22.86 -16.88 -5.99
C THR A 318 -23.34 -16.51 -4.60
N GLN A 319 -22.43 -16.06 -3.75
CA GLN A 319 -22.79 -15.43 -2.48
C GLN A 319 -22.92 -13.92 -2.62
N THR A 320 -23.92 -13.36 -1.93
CA THR A 320 -24.09 -11.92 -1.76
C THR A 320 -24.18 -11.63 -0.26
N THR A 321 -23.40 -10.69 0.23
CA THR A 321 -23.45 -10.25 1.63
C THR A 321 -23.99 -8.84 1.72
N PHE A 322 -25.06 -8.64 2.49
CA PHE A 322 -25.58 -7.33 2.85
C PHE A 322 -25.12 -6.97 4.26
N ASP A 323 -24.39 -5.86 4.39
CA ASP A 323 -23.98 -5.36 5.71
C ASP A 323 -25.16 -4.68 6.41
N TRP A 324 -25.92 -3.90 5.64
CA TRP A 324 -27.17 -3.31 6.07
C TRP A 324 -28.08 -3.08 4.86
N ILE A 325 -29.39 -3.03 5.13
CA ILE A 325 -30.40 -2.59 4.17
C ILE A 325 -31.21 -1.49 4.85
N SER A 326 -31.59 -0.45 4.12
CA SER A 326 -32.49 0.59 4.61
C SER A 326 -33.49 0.98 3.53
N LEU A 327 -34.74 1.11 3.93
CA LEU A 327 -35.80 1.70 3.12
C LEU A 327 -36.13 3.07 3.70
N SER A 328 -36.05 4.08 2.85
CA SER A 328 -36.32 5.45 3.23
C SER A 328 -37.31 6.11 2.28
N ARG A 329 -38.05 7.10 2.77
CA ARG A 329 -38.98 7.92 1.99
C ARG A 329 -38.25 9.04 1.28
N ALA A 330 -38.11 8.95 -0.04
CA ALA A 330 -37.55 10.00 -0.88
C ALA A 330 -38.50 11.22 -1.00
N ASP A 331 -39.81 11.01 -0.83
CA ASP A 331 -40.81 12.08 -0.76
C ASP A 331 -40.97 12.68 0.64
N GLN A 332 -40.40 12.05 1.66
CA GLN A 332 -40.33 12.54 3.04
C GLN A 332 -38.89 12.37 3.56
N PRO A 333 -37.91 13.10 2.99
CA PRO A 333 -36.50 12.89 3.22
C PRO A 333 -36.06 12.95 4.69
N GLY A 334 -34.88 12.38 4.94
CA GLY A 334 -34.30 12.09 6.25
C GLY A 334 -33.99 13.29 7.08
N GLY A 335 -34.88 13.53 8.04
CA GLY A 335 -34.77 14.71 8.86
C GLY A 335 -35.00 15.98 8.05
N PRO A 336 -35.01 17.14 8.71
CA PRO A 336 -34.81 18.39 8.02
C PRO A 336 -33.49 18.29 7.25
N ARG A 337 -33.60 18.57 5.95
CA ARG A 337 -32.46 18.91 5.10
C ARG A 337 -32.34 20.41 5.14
N ALA A 338 -31.12 20.89 5.24
CA ALA A 338 -30.84 22.26 4.87
C ALA A 338 -29.88 22.27 3.67
N GLN A 339 -30.00 23.34 2.90
CA GLN A 339 -29.26 23.53 1.68
C GLN A 339 -28.69 24.93 1.65
N ALA A 340 -27.58 25.08 0.96
CA ALA A 340 -27.06 26.39 0.62
C ALA A 340 -26.67 26.40 -0.85
N GLU A 341 -26.80 27.57 -1.48
CA GLU A 341 -26.17 27.82 -2.77
C GLU A 341 -24.69 28.11 -2.54
N ILE A 342 -23.83 27.23 -3.03
CA ILE A 342 -22.37 27.38 -2.92
C ILE A 342 -21.84 27.86 -4.27
N ALA A 343 -21.00 28.90 -4.23
CA ALA A 343 -20.29 29.39 -5.41
C ALA A 343 -19.00 28.59 -5.63
N PHE A 344 -18.72 28.26 -6.89
CA PHE A 344 -17.55 27.54 -7.34
C PHE A 344 -16.87 28.30 -8.47
N ASN A 345 -15.55 28.21 -8.53
CA ASN A 345 -14.76 28.69 -9.65
C ASN A 345 -13.84 27.57 -10.12
N ALA A 346 -14.17 26.94 -11.25
CA ALA A 346 -13.37 25.87 -11.82
C ALA A 346 -12.34 26.44 -12.80
N ARG A 347 -11.06 26.41 -12.43
CA ARG A 347 -10.00 26.91 -13.31
C ARG A 347 -9.85 26.00 -14.54
N PRO A 348 -9.76 26.56 -15.77
CA PRO A 348 -9.48 25.79 -16.96
C PRO A 348 -8.09 25.14 -16.86
N SER A 349 -7.96 23.95 -17.42
CA SER A 349 -6.72 23.17 -17.39
C SER A 349 -6.02 23.17 -18.75
N THR A 350 -4.71 23.39 -18.72
CA THR A 350 -3.83 23.41 -19.90
C THR A 350 -3.02 22.12 -19.97
N VAL A 351 -2.81 21.62 -21.18
CA VAL A 351 -1.98 20.43 -21.44
C VAL A 351 -0.50 20.77 -21.22
N VAL A 352 0.17 19.99 -20.37
CA VAL A 352 1.63 19.98 -20.23
C VAL A 352 2.15 18.65 -20.76
N THR A 353 2.94 18.72 -21.83
CA THR A 353 3.57 17.54 -22.47
C THR A 353 4.97 17.33 -21.92
N PHE A 354 5.34 16.09 -21.59
CA PHE A 354 6.66 15.77 -21.07
C PHE A 354 7.61 15.39 -22.20
N LYS A 355 8.84 15.90 -22.13
CA LYS A 355 9.99 15.43 -22.92
C LYS A 355 11.04 14.92 -21.95
N VAL A 356 11.15 13.60 -21.84
CA VAL A 356 11.92 12.88 -20.81
C VAL A 356 12.99 12.03 -21.48
N ASN A 357 14.24 12.39 -21.21
CA ASN A 357 15.39 11.68 -21.77
C ASN A 357 16.33 11.21 -20.66
N GLU A 358 17.01 10.11 -20.91
CA GLU A 358 18.19 9.69 -20.16
C GLU A 358 19.39 10.59 -20.49
N PHE A 359 20.48 10.48 -19.73
CA PHE A 359 21.69 11.31 -19.92
C PHE A 359 22.32 11.18 -21.31
N ASP A 360 22.11 10.05 -21.99
CA ASP A 360 22.59 9.78 -23.36
C ASP A 360 21.62 10.27 -24.45
N GLY A 361 20.51 10.90 -24.06
CA GLY A 361 19.48 11.40 -24.97
C GLY A 361 18.39 10.39 -25.35
N THR A 362 18.48 9.14 -24.90
CA THR A 362 17.44 8.13 -25.16
C THR A 362 16.13 8.47 -24.42
N PRO A 363 14.95 8.34 -25.05
CA PRO A 363 13.69 8.56 -24.35
C PRO A 363 13.50 7.58 -23.20
N CYS A 364 13.03 8.06 -22.05
CA CYS A 364 12.78 7.21 -20.88
C CYS A 364 11.53 7.64 -20.10
N THR A 365 11.25 6.96 -18.98
CA THR A 365 10.15 7.27 -18.04
C THR A 365 10.72 7.81 -16.74
N ALA A 366 10.19 8.89 -16.18
CA ALA A 366 10.66 9.42 -14.90
C ALA A 366 9.50 9.69 -13.95
N ALA A 367 9.82 9.79 -12.66
CA ALA A 367 8.90 10.20 -11.62
C ALA A 367 8.82 11.73 -11.53
N PHE A 368 7.60 12.25 -11.40
CA PHE A 368 7.31 13.68 -11.25
C PHE A 368 6.35 13.90 -10.09
N LEU A 369 6.81 14.64 -9.08
CA LEU A 369 5.95 15.17 -8.02
C LEU A 369 5.71 16.65 -8.29
N ILE A 370 4.50 16.97 -8.73
CA ILE A 370 4.08 18.33 -9.11
C ILE A 370 3.27 18.92 -7.95
N ARG A 371 3.70 20.07 -7.44
CA ARG A 371 3.01 20.80 -6.38
C ARG A 371 2.82 22.26 -6.73
N ASP A 372 1.65 22.80 -6.40
CA ASP A 372 1.44 24.25 -6.41
C ASP A 372 2.02 24.92 -5.14
N PRO A 373 1.96 26.26 -5.01
CA PRO A 373 2.53 26.97 -3.87
C PRO A 373 1.86 26.63 -2.53
N GLU A 374 0.61 26.15 -2.54
CA GLU A 374 -0.09 25.67 -1.35
C GLU A 374 0.31 24.23 -0.97
N GLY A 375 1.12 23.56 -1.80
CA GLY A 375 1.59 22.20 -1.58
C GLY A 375 0.61 21.12 -2.06
N ARG A 376 -0.42 21.49 -2.82
CA ARG A 376 -1.39 20.55 -3.38
C ARG A 376 -0.75 19.79 -4.55
N VAL A 377 -0.97 18.50 -4.60
CA VAL A 377 -0.37 17.56 -5.56
C VAL A 377 -1.20 17.48 -6.83
N TYR A 378 -0.51 17.45 -7.99
CA TYR A 378 -1.12 17.32 -9.31
C TYR A 378 -0.56 16.14 -10.12
N PRO A 379 -1.39 15.41 -10.89
CA PRO A 379 -2.87 15.39 -10.82
C PRO A 379 -3.37 15.10 -9.40
N ALA A 380 -4.64 15.39 -9.09
CA ALA A 380 -5.17 15.13 -7.75
C ALA A 380 -4.84 13.68 -7.33
N GLN A 381 -4.22 13.50 -6.16
CA GLN A 381 -3.72 12.20 -5.71
C GLN A 381 -4.86 11.23 -5.43
N ALA A 382 -5.87 11.71 -4.70
CA ALA A 382 -7.11 10.97 -4.52
C ALA A 382 -7.78 10.67 -5.86
N LYS A 383 -8.34 9.46 -5.99
CA LYS A 383 -9.17 9.04 -7.14
C LYS A 383 -8.41 8.85 -8.46
N ARG A 384 -7.07 8.84 -8.45
CA ARG A 384 -6.32 8.36 -9.61
C ARG A 384 -6.64 6.89 -9.87
N LEU A 385 -6.60 6.53 -11.14
CA LEU A 385 -6.71 5.16 -11.61
C LEU A 385 -5.35 4.75 -12.18
N ALA A 386 -5.14 3.43 -12.27
CA ALA A 386 -4.00 2.89 -12.99
C ALA A 386 -3.90 3.56 -14.40
N PRO A 387 -2.69 3.96 -14.82
CA PRO A 387 -1.40 3.58 -14.23
C PRO A 387 -0.87 4.52 -13.14
N ASP A 388 -1.59 5.59 -12.78
CA ASP A 388 -1.19 6.51 -11.72
C ASP A 388 -1.79 6.07 -10.37
N PHE A 389 -0.95 5.58 -9.46
CA PHE A 389 -1.47 5.04 -8.19
C PHE A 389 -1.95 6.17 -7.27
N PHE A 390 -3.14 5.99 -6.70
CA PHE A 390 -3.80 7.01 -5.87
C PHE A 390 -3.10 7.26 -4.53
N PHE A 391 -2.26 6.33 -4.08
CA PHE A 391 -1.48 6.45 -2.85
C PHE A 391 -0.08 7.03 -3.10
N HIS A 392 0.34 7.20 -4.36
CA HIS A 392 1.59 7.88 -4.69
C HIS A 392 1.39 9.39 -4.83
N PRO A 393 2.26 10.22 -4.23
CA PRO A 393 2.25 11.65 -4.54
C PRO A 393 2.78 11.90 -5.97
N GLN A 394 3.80 11.17 -6.40
CA GLN A 394 4.37 11.27 -7.75
C GLN A 394 3.51 10.56 -8.81
N VAL A 395 3.68 10.97 -10.06
CA VAL A 395 3.23 10.24 -11.26
C VAL A 395 4.43 9.91 -12.15
N TYR A 396 4.29 8.92 -13.03
CA TYR A 396 5.35 8.52 -13.94
C TYR A 396 5.00 8.90 -15.38
N ARG A 397 5.89 9.65 -16.04
CA ARG A 397 5.68 10.10 -17.42
C ARG A 397 6.88 9.78 -18.30
N ALA A 398 6.58 9.35 -19.51
CA ALA A 398 7.52 9.19 -20.62
C ALA A 398 7.41 10.38 -21.59
N THR A 399 8.34 10.46 -22.55
CA THR A 399 8.27 11.45 -23.63
C THR A 399 6.95 11.33 -24.40
N GLY A 400 6.27 12.46 -24.60
CA GLY A 400 5.00 12.56 -25.32
C GLY A 400 3.76 12.42 -24.43
N GLU A 401 3.90 11.97 -23.19
CA GLU A 401 2.77 11.88 -22.26
C GLU A 401 2.47 13.22 -21.61
N THR A 402 1.27 13.36 -21.06
CA THR A 402 0.74 14.65 -20.61
C THR A 402 0.18 14.63 -19.20
N VAL A 403 0.06 15.83 -18.62
CA VAL A 403 -0.82 16.12 -17.48
C VAL A 403 -1.63 17.39 -17.79
N LEU A 404 -2.80 17.50 -17.17
CA LEU A 404 -3.63 18.71 -17.22
C LEU A 404 -3.36 19.54 -15.97
N LEU A 405 -2.93 20.79 -16.15
CA LEU A 405 -2.65 21.73 -15.06
C LEU A 405 -3.31 23.08 -15.35
N PRO A 406 -4.01 23.68 -14.38
CA PRO A 406 -4.51 25.04 -14.56
C PRO A 406 -3.37 26.06 -14.58
N ALA A 407 -3.62 27.24 -15.15
CA ALA A 407 -2.58 28.27 -15.27
C ALA A 407 -2.02 28.70 -13.90
N GLY A 408 -0.71 28.67 -13.70
CA GLY A 408 -0.06 28.96 -12.41
C GLY A 408 1.40 28.48 -12.35
N SER A 409 2.04 28.72 -11.20
CA SER A 409 3.41 28.25 -10.93
C SER A 409 3.40 26.97 -10.12
N TYR A 410 4.30 26.06 -10.48
CA TYR A 410 4.43 24.75 -9.86
C TYR A 410 5.89 24.45 -9.55
N THR A 411 6.11 23.74 -8.45
CA THR A 411 7.35 23.02 -8.18
C THR A 411 7.21 21.60 -8.71
N VAL A 412 8.19 21.14 -9.48
CA VAL A 412 8.28 19.76 -9.95
C VAL A 412 9.55 19.12 -9.40
N VAL A 413 9.41 18.07 -8.59
CA VAL A 413 10.53 17.20 -8.22
C VAL A 413 10.61 16.07 -9.22
N CYS A 414 11.73 15.96 -9.92
CA CYS A 414 12.01 15.00 -10.98
C CYS A 414 13.05 13.98 -10.51
N SER A 415 12.81 12.69 -10.74
CA SER A 415 13.78 11.62 -10.42
C SER A 415 13.56 10.37 -11.27
N ARG A 416 14.57 9.49 -11.35
CA ARG A 416 14.49 8.18 -12.00
C ARG A 416 15.33 7.17 -11.18
N GLY A 417 14.75 6.64 -10.10
CA GLY A 417 15.44 5.74 -9.17
C GLY A 417 16.49 6.41 -8.27
N PRO A 418 17.03 5.67 -7.27
CA PRO A 418 18.01 6.17 -6.31
C PRO A 418 19.40 6.44 -6.91
N GLU A 419 19.69 5.91 -8.11
CA GLU A 419 20.94 6.15 -8.85
C GLU A 419 20.93 7.49 -9.63
N SER A 420 19.77 8.16 -9.67
CA SER A 420 19.61 9.52 -10.21
C SER A 420 19.78 10.58 -9.11
N ILE A 421 20.10 11.81 -9.52
CA ILE A 421 20.11 12.99 -8.64
C ILE A 421 18.74 13.66 -8.78
N PRO A 422 17.89 13.66 -7.72
CA PRO A 422 16.61 14.35 -7.78
C PRO A 422 16.78 15.84 -8.05
N GLU A 423 15.97 16.38 -8.96
CA GLU A 423 15.99 17.78 -9.34
C GLU A 423 14.68 18.48 -8.99
N LYS A 424 14.77 19.64 -8.35
CA LYS A 424 13.63 20.52 -8.13
C LYS A 424 13.62 21.60 -9.21
N ARG A 425 12.58 21.63 -10.04
CA ARG A 425 12.42 22.60 -11.13
C ARG A 425 11.13 23.40 -10.95
N GLU A 426 11.12 24.61 -11.50
CA GLU A 426 9.90 25.42 -11.62
C GLU A 426 9.21 25.12 -12.95
N LEU A 427 7.88 25.06 -12.92
CA LEU A 427 7.01 24.94 -14.09
C LEU A 427 5.97 26.04 -14.03
N VAL A 428 5.97 26.95 -15.01
CA VAL A 428 4.94 27.98 -15.17
C VAL A 428 4.02 27.57 -16.31
N VAL A 429 2.73 27.43 -16.00
CA VAL A 429 1.68 27.04 -16.95
C VAL A 429 0.82 28.25 -17.26
N GLY A 430 0.65 28.55 -18.55
CA GLY A 430 -0.26 29.59 -19.04
C GLY A 430 -1.56 29.00 -19.59
N ASN A 431 -2.25 29.76 -20.44
CA ASN A 431 -3.49 29.33 -21.10
C ASN A 431 -3.27 28.56 -22.41
N GLN A 432 -2.01 28.27 -22.78
CA GLN A 432 -1.64 27.56 -24.00
C GLN A 432 -0.81 26.33 -23.65
N PRO A 433 -0.97 25.20 -24.37
CA PRO A 433 -0.18 23.99 -24.14
C PRO A 433 1.32 24.27 -24.08
N THR A 434 2.01 23.61 -23.16
CA THR A 434 3.46 23.78 -22.97
C THR A 434 4.17 22.44 -22.86
N THR A 435 5.49 22.46 -23.01
CA THR A 435 6.35 21.28 -22.88
C THR A 435 7.26 21.41 -21.66
N PHE A 436 7.23 20.42 -20.77
CA PHE A 436 8.17 20.28 -19.67
C PHE A 436 9.28 19.30 -20.06
N ALA A 437 10.51 19.81 -20.22
CA ALA A 437 11.67 19.01 -20.57
C ALA A 437 12.47 18.61 -19.33
N TYR A 438 12.78 17.31 -19.22
CA TYR A 438 13.64 16.74 -18.18
C TYR A 438 14.65 15.79 -18.81
N SER A 439 15.90 15.90 -18.37
CA SER A 439 16.98 14.98 -18.74
C SER A 439 17.60 14.48 -17.47
N VAL A 440 17.63 13.16 -17.30
CA VAL A 440 18.05 12.51 -16.05
C VAL A 440 19.53 12.77 -15.81
N LYS A 441 19.85 13.23 -14.60
CA LYS A 441 21.23 13.31 -14.11
C LYS A 441 21.49 12.14 -13.19
N ARG A 442 22.56 11.38 -13.46
CA ARG A 442 22.98 10.23 -12.64
C ARG A 442 24.22 10.56 -11.85
N TRP A 443 24.34 9.94 -10.68
CA TRP A 443 25.62 9.87 -9.98
C TRP A 443 26.34 8.55 -10.28
N ILE A 444 25.61 7.50 -10.68
CA ILE A 444 26.16 6.21 -11.12
C ILE A 444 25.15 5.44 -11.99
N ASP A 445 25.65 4.47 -12.77
CA ASP A 445 24.84 3.40 -13.38
C ASP A 445 25.58 2.05 -13.25
N PRO A 446 25.23 1.20 -12.26
CA PRO A 446 25.87 -0.10 -12.07
C PRO A 446 25.70 -1.05 -13.27
N SER A 447 24.67 -0.86 -14.09
CA SER A 447 24.38 -1.75 -15.22
C SER A 447 25.42 -1.65 -16.33
N LEU A 448 26.12 -0.52 -16.44
CA LEU A 448 27.28 -0.36 -17.33
C LEU A 448 28.46 -1.28 -16.96
N SER A 449 28.49 -1.76 -15.70
CA SER A 449 29.46 -2.74 -15.22
C SER A 449 28.84 -4.14 -15.04
N GLY A 450 27.67 -4.39 -15.64
CA GLY A 450 26.97 -5.69 -15.58
C GLY A 450 26.29 -5.99 -14.24
N TRP A 451 26.16 -4.99 -13.35
CA TRP A 451 25.41 -5.09 -12.10
C TRP A 451 23.99 -4.61 -12.31
N TRP A 452 23.03 -5.53 -12.28
CA TRP A 452 21.64 -5.25 -12.61
C TRP A 452 20.80 -5.21 -11.34
N SER A 453 20.14 -4.06 -11.11
CA SER A 453 19.23 -3.88 -9.98
C SER A 453 17.96 -4.70 -10.15
N GLY A 454 17.40 -5.15 -9.04
CA GLY A 454 16.04 -5.64 -9.03
C GLY A 454 15.44 -5.65 -7.65
N ASP A 455 14.14 -5.87 -7.65
CA ASP A 455 13.28 -6.01 -6.49
C ASP A 455 12.57 -7.34 -6.66
N HIS A 456 12.97 -8.32 -5.84
CA HIS A 456 12.46 -9.68 -6.01
C HIS A 456 11.04 -9.87 -5.43
N HIS A 457 10.44 -8.83 -4.84
CA HIS A 457 9.12 -8.92 -4.23
C HIS A 457 8.35 -7.60 -4.31
N ILE A 458 7.45 -7.53 -5.30
CA ILE A 458 6.43 -6.48 -5.43
C ILE A 458 5.08 -7.13 -5.73
N HIS A 459 3.98 -6.42 -5.55
CA HIS A 459 2.62 -6.92 -5.79
C HIS A 459 1.82 -6.01 -6.71
N ALA A 460 0.93 -6.60 -7.50
CA ALA A 460 -0.03 -5.86 -8.34
C ALA A 460 -1.43 -5.72 -7.69
N ALA A 461 -1.66 -6.31 -6.53
CA ALA A 461 -2.96 -6.29 -5.86
C ALA A 461 -2.81 -6.38 -4.34
N GLY A 462 -3.85 -5.95 -3.61
CA GLY A 462 -3.89 -5.99 -2.14
C GLY A 462 -3.10 -4.89 -1.42
N CYS A 463 -3.25 -4.81 -0.09
CA CYS A 463 -2.63 -3.80 0.78
C CYS A 463 -3.01 -2.35 0.44
N ALA A 464 -2.05 -1.53 -0.02
CA ALA A 464 -2.29 -0.18 -0.50
C ALA A 464 -2.76 -0.15 -1.98
N HIS A 465 -2.53 -1.24 -2.73
CA HIS A 465 -3.24 -1.43 -4.00
C HIS A 465 -4.72 -1.71 -3.75
N TYR A 466 -5.43 -1.71 -4.86
CA TYR A 466 -6.71 -2.33 -5.03
C TYR A 466 -6.75 -3.79 -4.50
N GLU A 467 -7.46 -4.04 -3.41
CA GLU A 467 -7.92 -5.40 -3.05
C GLU A 467 -8.97 -5.94 -4.05
N SER A 468 -9.63 -5.03 -4.77
CA SER A 468 -10.39 -5.23 -5.99
C SER A 468 -11.02 -3.88 -6.36
N PRO A 469 -10.72 -3.32 -7.53
CA PRO A 469 -11.80 -2.90 -8.42
C PRO A 469 -11.48 -3.11 -9.92
N THR A 470 -11.31 -4.30 -10.47
CA THR A 470 -11.79 -5.64 -10.09
C THR A 470 -10.63 -6.65 -10.07
N GLU A 471 -9.76 -6.45 -9.08
CA GLU A 471 -8.72 -7.38 -8.58
C GLU A 471 -7.26 -7.08 -8.95
N GLY A 472 -6.93 -5.80 -9.08
CA GLY A 472 -5.55 -5.29 -8.99
C GLY A 472 -5.21 -4.30 -10.12
N VAL A 473 -3.92 -4.10 -10.34
CA VAL A 473 -3.37 -3.42 -11.52
C VAL A 473 -2.86 -4.44 -12.54
N GLU A 474 -2.77 -4.05 -13.79
CA GLU A 474 -2.29 -4.91 -14.87
C GLU A 474 -0.75 -4.87 -14.97
N PRO A 475 -0.10 -5.87 -15.61
CA PRO A 475 1.36 -5.89 -15.77
C PRO A 475 1.94 -4.60 -16.38
N ALA A 476 1.23 -3.99 -17.33
CA ALA A 476 1.65 -2.74 -17.99
C ALA A 476 1.68 -1.55 -17.01
N ASP A 477 0.78 -1.54 -16.03
CA ASP A 477 0.74 -0.52 -14.99
C ASP A 477 1.95 -0.68 -14.09
N MET A 478 2.23 -1.89 -13.60
CA MET A 478 3.41 -2.15 -12.77
C MET A 478 4.72 -1.85 -13.52
N MET A 479 4.80 -2.23 -14.79
CA MET A 479 5.97 -1.97 -15.65
C MET A 479 6.30 -0.48 -15.72
N ARG A 480 5.31 0.42 -15.69
CA ARG A 480 5.53 1.87 -15.68
C ARG A 480 6.34 2.30 -14.46
N HIS A 481 6.07 1.74 -13.29
CA HIS A 481 6.76 2.07 -12.04
C HIS A 481 8.19 1.49 -12.05
N VAL A 482 8.34 0.25 -12.54
CA VAL A 482 9.66 -0.37 -12.79
C VAL A 482 10.53 0.49 -13.70
N LEU A 483 9.96 0.97 -14.82
CA LEU A 483 10.64 1.89 -15.75
C LEU A 483 10.96 3.24 -15.11
N GLY A 484 10.02 3.80 -14.36
CA GLY A 484 10.13 5.11 -13.73
C GLY A 484 11.16 5.17 -12.61
N GLU A 485 11.37 4.06 -11.90
CA GLU A 485 12.35 3.91 -10.84
C GLU A 485 13.68 3.28 -11.33
N ASP A 486 13.83 3.09 -12.65
CA ASP A 486 15.02 2.46 -13.25
C ASP A 486 15.41 1.11 -12.61
N LEU A 487 14.39 0.33 -12.26
CA LEU A 487 14.54 -0.98 -11.67
C LEU A 487 14.68 -2.02 -12.79
N LYS A 488 15.85 -2.66 -12.95
CA LYS A 488 16.07 -3.52 -14.13
C LYS A 488 15.26 -4.81 -14.09
N VAL A 489 14.98 -5.35 -12.89
CA VAL A 489 14.13 -6.54 -12.72
C VAL A 489 13.10 -6.29 -11.61
N GLY A 490 11.81 -6.40 -11.93
CA GLY A 490 10.72 -6.45 -10.94
C GLY A 490 10.07 -7.83 -10.92
N CYS A 491 10.02 -8.46 -9.75
CA CYS A 491 9.31 -9.73 -9.56
C CYS A 491 7.95 -9.47 -8.91
N CYS A 492 6.90 -9.42 -9.72
CA CYS A 492 5.53 -9.21 -9.27
C CYS A 492 4.95 -10.52 -8.71
N LEU A 493 5.05 -10.73 -7.41
CA LEU A 493 4.61 -11.95 -6.77
C LEU A 493 3.09 -11.95 -6.59
N THR A 494 2.46 -12.99 -7.09
CA THR A 494 1.04 -13.26 -6.83
C THR A 494 0.90 -13.80 -5.42
N TRP A 495 -0.11 -13.33 -4.70
CA TRP A 495 -0.28 -13.65 -3.29
C TRP A 495 -1.76 -13.65 -2.90
N GLY A 496 -2.07 -13.90 -1.63
CA GLY A 496 -3.41 -14.24 -1.14
C GLY A 496 -4.57 -13.37 -1.67
N PRO A 497 -4.59 -12.05 -1.46
CA PRO A 497 -5.55 -11.14 -2.06
C PRO A 497 -5.48 -11.17 -3.58
N CYS A 498 -6.64 -11.29 -4.24
CA CYS A 498 -6.75 -11.36 -5.70
C CYS A 498 -5.96 -12.50 -6.37
N PHE A 499 -5.46 -13.49 -5.61
CA PHE A 499 -4.67 -14.59 -6.17
C PHE A 499 -5.35 -15.23 -7.39
N ASP A 500 -6.64 -15.52 -7.26
CA ASP A 500 -7.39 -16.25 -8.28
C ASP A 500 -7.57 -15.46 -9.58
N TYR A 501 -7.52 -14.13 -9.52
CA TYR A 501 -7.46 -13.28 -10.72
C TYR A 501 -6.03 -13.11 -11.21
N GLN A 502 -5.10 -12.73 -10.33
CA GLN A 502 -3.72 -12.35 -10.68
C GLN A 502 -2.88 -13.53 -11.19
N LYS A 503 -3.19 -14.77 -10.80
CA LYS A 503 -2.50 -15.97 -11.29
C LYS A 503 -2.49 -16.11 -12.82
N LYS A 504 -3.41 -15.44 -13.53
CA LYS A 504 -3.44 -15.45 -15.00
C LYS A 504 -2.22 -14.79 -15.66
N PHE A 505 -1.48 -13.94 -14.94
CA PHE A 505 -0.30 -13.25 -15.44
C PHE A 505 0.98 -14.08 -15.31
N PHE A 506 0.95 -15.17 -14.54
CA PHE A 506 2.07 -16.09 -14.46
C PHE A 506 2.23 -16.87 -15.76
N THR A 507 3.46 -16.91 -16.28
CA THR A 507 3.80 -17.66 -17.50
C THR A 507 5.07 -18.50 -17.38
N GLY A 508 5.72 -18.52 -16.22
CA GLY A 508 7.02 -19.17 -16.02
C GLY A 508 8.20 -18.49 -16.75
N ARG A 509 8.00 -17.29 -17.30
CA ARG A 509 8.99 -16.48 -18.02
C ARG A 509 8.69 -14.98 -17.82
N PRO A 510 9.62 -14.05 -18.16
CA PRO A 510 9.32 -12.63 -18.14
C PRO A 510 8.07 -12.28 -18.96
N ASP A 511 7.25 -11.37 -18.43
CA ASP A 511 6.01 -10.91 -19.03
C ASP A 511 6.29 -10.15 -20.34
N THR A 512 5.34 -10.22 -21.27
CA THR A 512 5.38 -9.54 -22.58
C THR A 512 5.44 -8.01 -22.51
N VAL A 513 5.07 -7.40 -21.38
CA VAL A 513 5.25 -5.96 -21.14
C VAL A 513 6.69 -5.56 -20.89
N SER A 514 7.59 -6.52 -20.62
CA SER A 514 9.02 -6.29 -20.45
C SER A 514 9.62 -5.54 -21.65
N ARG A 515 10.56 -4.64 -21.39
CA ARG A 515 11.24 -3.81 -22.38
C ARG A 515 12.71 -3.77 -22.04
N TYR A 516 13.54 -4.53 -22.77
CA TYR A 516 14.98 -4.60 -22.47
C TYR A 516 15.59 -3.20 -22.30
N PRO A 517 16.38 -2.94 -21.23
CA PRO A 517 16.86 -3.89 -20.21
C PRO A 517 15.97 -4.01 -18.95
N TYR A 518 14.67 -3.74 -19.03
CA TYR A 518 13.72 -3.82 -17.93
C TYR A 518 12.83 -5.05 -18.07
N LEU A 519 12.88 -5.92 -17.06
CA LEU A 519 12.15 -7.19 -17.03
C LEU A 519 11.13 -7.17 -15.89
N LEU A 520 9.90 -7.59 -16.19
CA LEU A 520 8.86 -7.87 -15.20
C LEU A 520 8.55 -9.37 -15.28
N ARG A 521 8.51 -10.07 -14.15
CA ARG A 521 8.09 -11.47 -14.10
C ARG A 521 7.11 -11.68 -12.96
N TYR A 522 6.13 -12.55 -13.17
CA TYR A 522 5.24 -13.01 -12.11
C TYR A 522 5.73 -14.35 -11.55
N ASP A 523 5.78 -14.44 -10.22
CA ASP A 523 5.96 -15.70 -9.46
C ASP A 523 5.02 -15.65 -8.22
N VAL A 524 5.38 -16.26 -7.08
CA VAL A 524 4.46 -16.40 -5.92
C VAL A 524 5.10 -15.93 -4.61
N GLU A 525 4.33 -15.19 -3.82
CA GLU A 525 4.56 -15.01 -2.39
C GLU A 525 3.52 -15.84 -1.64
N VAL A 526 3.97 -16.71 -0.74
CA VAL A 526 3.13 -17.59 0.07
C VAL A 526 2.61 -16.83 1.29
N SER A 527 1.69 -15.91 1.03
CA SER A 527 1.00 -15.07 2.02
C SER A 527 -0.52 -15.18 1.87
N GLY A 528 -1.23 -15.50 2.95
CA GLY A 528 -2.66 -15.80 2.91
C GLY A 528 -3.03 -17.16 2.28
N PHE A 529 -2.06 -18.07 2.13
CA PHE A 529 -2.19 -19.49 1.76
C PHE A 529 -2.22 -20.37 3.03
N GLY A 530 -2.27 -21.69 2.92
CA GLY A 530 -2.22 -22.57 4.09
C GLY A 530 -1.01 -22.30 5.02
N SER A 531 0.19 -22.13 4.45
CA SER A 531 1.44 -22.08 5.22
C SER A 531 1.87 -20.67 5.63
N HIS A 532 1.02 -19.65 5.49
CA HIS A 532 1.39 -18.29 5.89
C HIS A 532 1.80 -18.20 7.36
N ALA A 533 1.25 -19.07 8.21
CA ALA A 533 1.53 -19.08 9.63
C ALA A 533 2.97 -19.49 9.96
N SER A 534 3.60 -20.31 9.12
CA SER A 534 5.03 -20.66 9.18
C SER A 534 5.96 -19.45 8.96
N GLY A 535 5.44 -18.40 8.35
CA GLY A 535 6.21 -17.32 7.75
C GLY A 535 5.89 -17.26 6.26
N HIS A 536 5.94 -16.07 5.70
CA HIS A 536 5.72 -15.82 4.29
C HIS A 536 6.99 -16.17 3.51
N LEU A 537 6.80 -16.71 2.31
CA LEU A 537 7.89 -17.21 1.47
C LEU A 537 7.80 -16.59 0.09
N ASN A 538 8.92 -16.08 -0.40
CA ASN A 538 9.12 -15.75 -1.80
C ASN A 538 9.56 -17.00 -2.55
N LEU A 539 8.82 -17.35 -3.59
CA LEU A 539 9.13 -18.45 -4.49
C LEU A 539 9.37 -17.88 -5.87
N LEU A 540 10.63 -17.86 -6.31
CA LEU A 540 11.06 -17.28 -7.57
C LEU A 540 11.38 -18.36 -8.59
N LYS A 541 11.35 -18.00 -9.88
CA LYS A 541 11.74 -18.90 -10.99
C LYS A 541 10.90 -20.18 -11.04
N LEU A 542 9.62 -20.08 -10.71
CA LEU A 542 8.71 -21.22 -10.77
C LEU A 542 8.41 -21.59 -12.22
N LYS A 543 8.15 -22.88 -12.46
CA LYS A 543 7.58 -23.40 -13.71
C LYS A 543 6.07 -23.56 -13.59
N GLU A 544 5.63 -23.99 -12.41
CA GLU A 544 4.24 -24.12 -11.99
C GLU A 544 4.01 -23.26 -10.75
N GLN A 545 2.99 -22.41 -10.77
CA GLN A 545 2.63 -21.55 -9.64
C GLN A 545 1.64 -22.20 -8.66
N LEU A 546 0.93 -23.27 -9.08
CA LEU A 546 -0.09 -23.92 -8.26
C LEU A 546 0.47 -25.15 -7.58
N TYR A 547 0.38 -25.17 -6.25
CA TYR A 547 0.62 -26.39 -5.49
C TYR A 547 -0.36 -27.51 -5.95
N PRO A 548 0.01 -28.80 -5.94
CA PRO A 548 -0.92 -29.86 -6.32
C PRO A 548 -2.15 -29.93 -5.41
N GLY A 549 -3.34 -30.21 -5.98
CA GLY A 549 -4.55 -30.48 -5.19
C GLY A 549 -5.74 -29.54 -5.43
N GLY A 550 -5.61 -28.55 -6.31
CA GLY A 550 -6.71 -27.71 -6.75
C GLY A 550 -6.25 -26.57 -7.63
N ASP A 551 -7.12 -25.57 -7.80
CA ASP A 551 -6.91 -24.42 -8.68
C ASP A 551 -6.80 -23.08 -7.93
N SER A 552 -6.81 -23.06 -6.60
CA SER A 552 -6.84 -21.84 -5.77
C SER A 552 -5.97 -22.01 -4.52
N LYS A 553 -5.73 -20.95 -3.74
CA LYS A 553 -4.86 -20.98 -2.55
C LYS A 553 -5.30 -21.91 -1.40
N LYS A 554 -6.53 -22.44 -1.43
CA LYS A 554 -7.17 -23.17 -0.31
C LYS A 554 -6.58 -24.55 -0.01
N HIS A 555 -5.93 -25.19 -0.97
CA HIS A 555 -5.38 -26.55 -0.81
C HIS A 555 -3.87 -26.55 -0.51
N TRP A 556 -3.26 -25.38 -0.28
CA TRP A 556 -1.83 -25.29 -0.01
C TRP A 556 -1.49 -25.90 1.36
N PRO A 557 -0.28 -26.46 1.53
CA PRO A 557 0.21 -26.96 2.81
C PRO A 557 0.09 -25.90 3.91
N THR A 558 -0.05 -26.33 5.16
CA THR A 558 0.06 -25.44 6.34
C THR A 558 1.48 -25.40 6.91
N LEU A 559 2.32 -26.39 6.58
CA LEU A 559 3.75 -26.39 6.92
C LEU A 559 4.58 -25.77 5.79
N GLY A 560 5.33 -24.71 6.09
CA GLY A 560 6.18 -24.00 5.11
C GLY A 560 7.18 -24.91 4.38
N MET A 561 7.80 -25.85 5.09
CA MET A 561 8.75 -26.80 4.50
C MET A 561 8.17 -27.65 3.36
N ASN A 562 6.88 -28.01 3.41
CA ASN A 562 6.25 -28.75 2.31
C ASN A 562 6.12 -27.90 1.04
N THR A 563 5.84 -26.62 1.21
CA THR A 563 5.85 -25.64 0.11
C THR A 563 7.25 -25.47 -0.47
N LEU A 564 8.29 -25.39 0.37
CA LEU A 564 9.69 -25.33 -0.07
C LEU A 564 10.09 -26.58 -0.86
N ARG A 565 9.79 -27.79 -0.37
CA ARG A 565 10.04 -29.06 -1.08
C ARG A 565 9.45 -29.05 -2.49
N TRP A 566 8.20 -28.58 -2.62
CA TRP A 566 7.53 -28.48 -3.92
C TRP A 566 8.22 -27.47 -4.85
N ALA A 567 8.53 -26.27 -4.35
CA ALA A 567 9.20 -25.23 -5.14
C ALA A 567 10.61 -25.68 -5.60
N LYS A 568 11.40 -26.28 -4.70
CA LYS A 568 12.76 -26.76 -5.02
C LYS A 568 12.76 -27.89 -6.05
N LYS A 569 11.76 -28.79 -6.03
CA LYS A 569 11.63 -29.89 -7.00
C LYS A 569 11.45 -29.40 -8.45
N GLN A 570 11.00 -28.18 -8.67
CA GLN A 570 10.90 -27.61 -10.03
C GLN A 570 12.04 -26.66 -10.39
N GLY A 571 12.95 -26.40 -9.45
CA GLY A 571 14.11 -25.52 -9.63
C GLY A 571 13.88 -24.09 -9.13
N GLY A 572 12.85 -23.89 -8.30
CA GLY A 572 12.57 -22.61 -7.69
C GLY A 572 13.68 -22.14 -6.75
N ILE A 573 13.77 -20.83 -6.61
CA ILE A 573 14.69 -20.15 -5.69
C ILE A 573 13.85 -19.55 -4.58
N THR A 574 14.15 -19.90 -3.33
CA THR A 574 13.25 -19.72 -2.20
C THR A 574 13.89 -18.92 -1.07
N GLY A 575 13.08 -18.13 -0.38
CA GLY A 575 13.48 -17.39 0.82
C GLY A 575 12.27 -16.83 1.58
N PRO A 576 12.40 -16.49 2.87
CA PRO A 576 11.35 -15.79 3.60
C PRO A 576 11.19 -14.35 3.10
N ALA A 577 9.97 -13.82 3.18
CA ALA A 577 9.65 -12.41 2.92
C ALA A 577 9.67 -11.56 4.20
N HIS A 578 9.84 -10.24 4.05
CA HIS A 578 9.74 -9.18 5.05
C HIS A 578 10.24 -9.64 6.42
N SER A 579 11.52 -10.03 6.43
CA SER A 579 12.05 -11.02 7.37
C SER A 579 11.90 -10.64 8.84
N ALA A 580 11.94 -9.35 9.20
CA ALA A 580 11.85 -8.91 10.58
C ALA A 580 10.45 -9.03 11.21
N ASN A 581 9.39 -9.24 10.41
CA ASN A 581 8.02 -9.27 10.93
C ASN A 581 7.80 -10.46 11.88
N GLY A 582 7.78 -10.20 13.18
CA GLY A 582 7.72 -11.25 14.22
C GLY A 582 9.05 -11.53 14.92
N LEU A 583 10.12 -10.83 14.53
CA LEU A 583 11.45 -10.99 15.12
C LEU A 583 11.87 -9.86 16.07
N THR A 584 11.15 -8.73 16.08
CA THR A 584 11.54 -7.53 16.84
C THR A 584 11.13 -7.60 18.32
N ARG A 585 10.05 -8.31 18.66
CA ARG A 585 9.69 -8.56 20.06
C ARG A 585 10.58 -9.65 20.64
N THR A 586 11.19 -9.38 21.78
CA THR A 586 12.10 -10.31 22.47
C THR A 586 11.38 -11.04 23.61
N VAL A 587 11.65 -12.34 23.79
CA VAL A 587 11.11 -13.17 24.90
C VAL A 587 12.17 -13.65 25.88
N GLY A 588 13.45 -13.39 25.61
CA GLY A 588 14.58 -13.78 26.43
C GLY A 588 15.90 -13.44 25.75
N ARG A 589 17.01 -13.94 26.27
CA ARG A 589 18.34 -13.79 25.63
C ARG A 589 19.23 -14.97 25.96
N VAL A 590 20.30 -15.16 25.18
CA VAL A 590 21.40 -16.04 25.58
C VAL A 590 22.18 -15.36 26.71
N GLU A 591 22.23 -16.01 27.87
CA GLU A 591 22.94 -15.50 29.05
C GLU A 591 24.46 -15.53 28.84
N GLY A 592 25.12 -14.44 29.25
CA GLY A 592 26.57 -14.24 29.13
C GLY A 592 27.05 -13.78 27.74
N ALA A 593 26.21 -13.88 26.71
CA ALA A 593 26.57 -13.48 25.36
C ALA A 593 26.63 -11.94 25.21
N GLN A 594 27.65 -11.46 24.49
CA GLN A 594 27.90 -10.04 24.26
C GLN A 594 27.46 -9.63 22.85
N ASP A 595 26.65 -8.57 22.75
CA ASP A 595 26.19 -8.05 21.47
C ASP A 595 27.34 -7.35 20.72
N GLY A 596 27.30 -7.43 19.40
CA GLY A 596 28.22 -6.72 18.51
C GLY A 596 27.81 -5.26 18.26
N PRO A 597 28.65 -4.49 17.54
CA PRO A 597 28.34 -3.12 17.15
C PRO A 597 27.06 -3.06 16.31
N HIS A 598 26.30 -1.97 16.46
CA HIS A 598 24.98 -1.80 15.85
C HIS A 598 23.96 -2.88 16.28
N SER A 599 24.19 -3.54 17.42
CA SER A 599 23.40 -4.68 17.88
C SER A 599 23.44 -5.85 16.89
N LEU A 600 24.58 -6.08 16.23
CA LEU A 600 24.77 -7.14 15.24
C LEU A 600 26.07 -7.93 15.44
N PRO A 601 26.00 -9.26 15.67
CA PRO A 601 24.80 -9.95 16.14
C PRO A 601 24.41 -9.49 17.56
N ASN A 602 23.13 -9.53 17.91
CA ASN A 602 22.64 -9.45 19.28
C ASN A 602 21.97 -10.75 19.68
N PHE A 603 22.03 -11.09 20.97
CA PHE A 603 21.65 -12.42 21.44
C PHE A 603 20.27 -12.48 22.10
N ASN A 604 19.39 -11.54 21.75
CA ASN A 604 17.99 -11.53 22.17
C ASN A 604 17.21 -12.60 21.40
N ILE A 605 16.46 -13.45 22.11
CA ILE A 605 15.63 -14.49 21.50
C ILE A 605 14.33 -13.85 20.99
N PRO A 606 14.08 -13.89 19.66
CA PRO A 606 12.86 -13.33 19.09
C PRO A 606 11.62 -14.08 19.54
N ALA A 607 10.47 -13.44 19.44
CA ALA A 607 9.19 -14.01 19.79
C ALA A 607 8.67 -15.03 18.75
N TYR A 608 9.03 -14.87 17.47
CA TYR A 608 8.50 -15.65 16.34
C TYR A 608 6.96 -15.55 16.20
N ASP A 609 6.41 -14.38 16.51
CA ASP A 609 4.97 -14.13 16.63
C ASP A 609 4.36 -13.33 15.46
N GLY A 610 5.08 -13.26 14.35
CA GLY A 610 4.64 -12.58 13.13
C GLY A 610 4.64 -13.50 11.92
N ILE A 611 4.88 -12.92 10.76
CA ILE A 611 4.75 -13.53 9.42
C ILE A 611 6.05 -13.54 8.61
N GLY A 612 7.15 -12.97 9.11
CA GLY A 612 8.44 -12.90 8.41
C GLY A 612 9.23 -14.21 8.46
N ALA A 613 10.54 -14.11 8.69
CA ALA A 613 11.48 -15.24 8.64
C ALA A 613 11.42 -16.15 9.89
N ASN A 614 10.23 -16.58 10.31
CA ASN A 614 10.08 -17.37 11.53
C ASN A 614 10.67 -18.78 11.39
N GLU A 615 10.22 -19.56 10.41
CA GLU A 615 10.71 -20.92 10.16
C GLU A 615 12.07 -20.96 9.47
N PHE A 616 12.61 -19.82 9.03
CA PHE A 616 13.94 -19.73 8.40
C PHE A 616 15.05 -20.39 9.23
N ILE A 617 14.97 -20.30 10.57
CA ILE A 617 15.92 -20.94 11.49
C ILE A 617 15.89 -22.47 11.40
N VAL A 618 14.73 -23.06 11.06
CA VAL A 618 14.54 -24.49 10.81
C VAL A 618 14.92 -24.81 9.37
N ASP A 619 14.42 -24.02 8.43
CA ASP A 619 14.56 -24.25 6.99
C ASP A 619 16.01 -24.29 6.53
N ALA A 620 16.85 -23.40 7.07
CA ALA A 620 18.27 -23.30 6.74
C ALA A 620 19.06 -24.59 7.03
N THR A 621 18.54 -25.46 7.92
CA THR A 621 19.18 -26.73 8.31
C THR A 621 18.87 -27.90 7.37
N HIS A 622 17.97 -27.72 6.41
CA HIS A 622 17.44 -28.79 5.57
C HIS A 622 18.00 -28.76 4.15
N GLN A 623 18.22 -29.98 3.62
CA GLN A 623 18.28 -30.22 2.20
C GLN A 623 17.04 -30.99 1.76
N VAL A 624 16.50 -30.63 0.60
CA VAL A 624 15.28 -31.19 0.01
C VAL A 624 15.54 -31.62 -1.44
N PRO A 625 14.70 -32.49 -2.03
CA PRO A 625 14.89 -32.92 -3.42
C PRO A 625 14.80 -31.75 -4.41
N GLY A 626 15.84 -31.58 -5.23
CA GLY A 626 15.85 -30.67 -6.37
C GLY A 626 15.25 -31.29 -7.65
N PRO A 627 15.39 -30.62 -8.81
CA PRO A 627 14.80 -31.05 -10.09
C PRO A 627 15.21 -32.44 -10.56
N ASP A 628 16.44 -32.84 -10.28
CA ASP A 628 17.00 -34.15 -10.62
C ASP A 628 16.98 -35.13 -9.43
N GLY A 629 16.22 -34.80 -8.39
CA GLY A 629 16.15 -35.56 -7.15
C GLY A 629 17.37 -35.42 -6.23
N LYS A 630 18.42 -34.70 -6.65
CA LYS A 630 19.58 -34.46 -5.79
C LYS A 630 19.20 -33.49 -4.64
N PRO A 631 19.72 -33.72 -3.43
CA PRO A 631 19.52 -32.78 -2.33
C PRO A 631 20.05 -31.38 -2.65
N VAL A 632 19.22 -30.37 -2.42
CA VAL A 632 19.55 -28.93 -2.51
C VAL A 632 19.06 -28.23 -1.25
N PRO A 633 19.60 -27.07 -0.85
CA PRO A 633 19.08 -26.32 0.29
C PRO A 633 17.57 -26.02 0.16
N ALA A 634 16.83 -26.13 1.27
CA ALA A 634 15.40 -25.77 1.30
C ALA A 634 15.16 -24.27 1.09
N VAL A 635 16.12 -23.44 1.50
CA VAL A 635 16.10 -21.98 1.40
C VAL A 635 17.44 -21.50 0.81
N ASP A 636 17.36 -20.58 -0.15
CA ASP A 636 18.52 -20.04 -0.85
C ASP A 636 18.94 -18.67 -0.29
N PHE A 637 17.98 -17.83 0.12
CA PHE A 637 18.24 -16.49 0.63
C PHE A 637 17.33 -16.11 1.81
N ILE A 638 17.69 -15.05 2.54
CA ILE A 638 16.82 -14.27 3.43
C ILE A 638 16.56 -12.91 2.80
N SER A 639 15.30 -12.46 2.80
CA SER A 639 14.95 -11.11 2.35
C SER A 639 15.42 -10.05 3.34
N ALA A 640 15.81 -8.89 2.82
CA ALA A 640 16.18 -7.71 3.57
C ALA A 640 15.75 -6.44 2.82
N MET A 641 15.96 -5.29 3.46
CA MET A 641 15.80 -3.95 2.88
C MET A 641 14.39 -3.36 2.88
N ASP A 642 13.40 -4.06 3.42
CA ASP A 642 12.01 -3.59 3.54
C ASP A 642 11.57 -3.45 5.01
N THR A 643 12.09 -4.28 5.93
CA THR A 643 11.74 -4.29 7.36
C THR A 643 12.91 -3.88 8.28
N ASP A 644 12.80 -4.13 9.60
CA ASP A 644 13.83 -3.73 10.57
C ASP A 644 15.19 -4.36 10.24
N ARG A 645 16.14 -3.51 9.82
CA ARG A 645 17.46 -3.93 9.30
C ARG A 645 18.28 -4.73 10.29
N VAL A 646 18.15 -4.42 11.59
CA VAL A 646 18.90 -5.12 12.63
C VAL A 646 18.34 -6.52 12.80
N ALA A 647 17.02 -6.68 12.91
CA ALA A 647 16.40 -8.00 13.02
C ALA A 647 16.64 -8.90 11.79
N GLU A 648 16.54 -8.35 10.57
CA GLU A 648 16.87 -9.04 9.31
C GLU A 648 18.28 -9.62 9.34
N TRP A 649 19.28 -8.76 9.58
CA TRP A 649 20.69 -9.17 9.55
C TRP A 649 21.09 -10.00 10.76
N ASN A 650 20.43 -9.83 11.91
CA ASN A 650 20.77 -10.58 13.13
C ASN A 650 20.51 -12.08 12.96
N MET A 651 19.32 -12.44 12.50
CA MET A 651 18.96 -13.83 12.21
C MET A 651 19.94 -14.42 11.18
N TRP A 652 20.21 -13.69 10.10
CA TRP A 652 21.14 -14.13 9.07
C TRP A 652 22.55 -14.39 9.61
N TYR A 653 23.08 -13.48 10.43
CA TYR A 653 24.42 -13.61 11.02
C TYR A 653 24.52 -14.85 11.92
N HIS A 654 23.48 -15.17 12.71
CA HIS A 654 23.49 -16.38 13.54
C HIS A 654 23.52 -17.66 12.69
N ILE A 655 22.75 -17.70 11.59
CA ILE A 655 22.75 -18.80 10.63
C ILE A 655 24.13 -18.96 9.96
N LEU A 656 24.74 -17.87 9.51
CA LEU A 656 26.09 -17.87 8.93
C LEU A 656 27.15 -18.32 9.96
N ASN A 657 27.03 -17.88 11.21
CA ASN A 657 27.93 -18.28 12.29
C ASN A 657 27.87 -19.77 12.62
N CYS A 658 26.71 -20.41 12.39
CA CYS A 658 26.53 -21.85 12.50
C CYS A 658 27.06 -22.61 11.27
N GLY A 659 27.48 -21.90 10.22
CA GLY A 659 28.10 -22.44 9.02
C GLY A 659 27.15 -22.76 7.88
N TYR A 660 25.88 -22.36 8.00
CA TYR A 660 24.95 -22.38 6.88
C TYR A 660 25.28 -21.25 5.90
N ARG A 661 24.95 -21.46 4.62
CA ARG A 661 25.46 -20.63 3.51
C ARG A 661 24.37 -19.86 2.76
N THR A 662 23.26 -19.55 3.43
CA THR A 662 22.15 -18.79 2.86
C THR A 662 22.59 -17.39 2.43
N ARG A 663 22.01 -16.90 1.34
CA ARG A 663 22.30 -15.58 0.78
C ARG A 663 21.40 -14.50 1.38
N VAL A 664 21.70 -13.24 1.10
CA VAL A 664 20.79 -12.12 1.34
C VAL A 664 20.33 -11.56 -0.01
N SER A 665 19.04 -11.22 -0.11
CA SER A 665 18.44 -10.56 -1.27
C SER A 665 17.56 -9.39 -0.80
N GLY A 666 17.40 -8.38 -1.65
CA GLY A 666 16.78 -7.11 -1.32
C GLY A 666 15.40 -6.98 -1.94
N GLU A 667 14.43 -6.56 -1.13
CA GLU A 667 13.05 -6.33 -1.57
C GLU A 667 12.45 -5.04 -1.02
N THR A 668 11.26 -4.71 -1.50
CA THR A 668 10.39 -3.69 -0.91
C THR A 668 9.10 -4.22 -0.31
N ASP A 669 8.65 -5.38 -0.79
CA ASP A 669 7.26 -5.82 -0.65
C ASP A 669 6.29 -4.67 -0.98
N PHE A 670 6.53 -4.05 -2.14
CA PHE A 670 5.74 -2.91 -2.59
C PHE A 670 4.34 -3.39 -2.99
N PRO A 671 3.24 -2.79 -2.47
CA PRO A 671 3.17 -1.63 -1.61
C PRO A 671 2.73 -2.00 -0.18
N CYS A 672 2.87 -3.27 0.20
CA CYS A 672 2.38 -3.81 1.47
C CYS A 672 3.20 -3.31 2.65
N ILE A 673 4.53 -3.36 2.55
CA ILE A 673 5.43 -2.84 3.59
C ILE A 673 5.77 -1.37 3.31
N SER A 674 6.01 -1.02 2.05
CA SER A 674 6.32 0.36 1.64
C SER A 674 5.48 0.79 0.45
N GLY A 675 4.59 1.77 0.65
CA GLY A 675 3.71 2.29 -0.39
C GLY A 675 4.29 3.43 -1.23
N ASP A 676 5.59 3.73 -1.10
CA ASP A 676 6.19 4.91 -1.70
C ASP A 676 6.65 4.67 -3.15
N ARG A 677 7.51 3.65 -3.37
CA ARG A 677 8.15 3.31 -4.66
C ARG A 677 8.59 1.86 -4.70
N VAL A 678 8.54 1.23 -5.88
CA VAL A 678 9.23 -0.05 -6.15
C VAL A 678 10.75 0.13 -6.08
N GLY A 679 11.47 -0.89 -5.61
CA GLY A 679 12.93 -0.87 -5.56
C GLY A 679 13.53 0.17 -4.60
N MET A 680 12.87 0.52 -3.49
CA MET A 680 13.54 1.23 -2.38
C MET A 680 14.58 0.35 -1.69
N GLY A 681 14.27 -0.93 -1.50
CA GLY A 681 15.23 -1.99 -1.23
C GLY A 681 15.53 -2.73 -2.52
N ARG A 682 16.81 -2.94 -2.83
CA ARG A 682 17.25 -3.58 -4.07
C ARG A 682 18.27 -4.66 -3.80
N VAL A 683 18.27 -5.66 -4.66
CA VAL A 683 19.41 -6.54 -4.91
C VAL A 683 20.08 -6.14 -6.23
N TYR A 684 21.41 -6.13 -6.25
CA TYR A 684 22.20 -5.91 -7.46
C TYR A 684 22.93 -7.19 -7.77
N VAL A 685 22.63 -7.79 -8.92
CA VAL A 685 23.21 -9.06 -9.33
C VAL A 685 24.16 -8.83 -10.49
N LYS A 686 25.37 -9.40 -10.41
CA LYS A 686 26.28 -9.43 -11.54
C LYS A 686 25.84 -10.50 -12.53
N VAL A 687 25.43 -10.10 -13.72
CA VAL A 687 25.08 -11.03 -14.81
C VAL A 687 26.14 -10.91 -15.90
N PRO A 688 26.77 -12.02 -16.34
CA PRO A 688 27.70 -11.98 -17.46
C PRO A 688 26.94 -11.70 -18.77
N GLY A 689 27.36 -10.67 -19.49
CA GLY A 689 26.75 -10.32 -20.78
C GLY A 689 25.40 -9.62 -20.65
N LYS A 690 24.46 -9.99 -21.53
CA LYS A 690 23.13 -9.38 -21.59
C LYS A 690 22.29 -9.80 -20.39
N LEU A 691 21.53 -8.87 -19.81
CA LEU A 691 20.57 -9.19 -18.76
C LEU A 691 19.57 -10.24 -19.27
N ASP A 692 19.48 -11.33 -18.51
CA ASP A 692 18.53 -12.41 -18.63
C ASP A 692 17.96 -12.72 -17.24
N PHE A 693 16.66 -12.99 -17.16
CA PHE A 693 16.00 -13.17 -15.86
C PHE A 693 16.52 -14.41 -15.12
N ASP A 694 16.68 -15.54 -15.82
CA ASP A 694 17.06 -16.80 -15.19
C ASP A 694 18.49 -16.71 -14.67
N HIS A 695 19.41 -16.12 -15.45
CA HIS A 695 20.77 -15.84 -14.97
C HIS A 695 20.81 -14.84 -13.81
N TRP A 696 19.91 -13.86 -13.80
CA TRP A 696 19.81 -12.88 -12.71
C TRP A 696 19.37 -13.53 -11.41
N VAL A 697 18.31 -14.36 -11.43
CA VAL A 697 17.85 -15.05 -10.22
C VAL A 697 18.84 -16.15 -9.79
N ASP A 698 19.50 -16.85 -10.73
CA ASP A 698 20.58 -17.79 -10.40
C ASP A 698 21.77 -17.09 -9.72
N GLY A 699 22.03 -15.84 -10.09
CA GLY A 699 23.02 -15.00 -9.41
C GLY A 699 22.65 -14.70 -7.95
N ILE A 700 21.35 -14.56 -7.62
CA ILE A 700 20.88 -14.45 -6.22
C ILE A 700 21.21 -15.73 -5.47
N GLN A 701 20.84 -16.91 -6.01
CA GLN A 701 21.13 -18.21 -5.39
C GLN A 701 22.64 -18.42 -5.18
N ALA A 702 23.45 -18.08 -6.19
CA ALA A 702 24.90 -18.17 -6.09
C ALA A 702 25.50 -17.18 -5.09
N GLY A 703 24.77 -16.14 -4.69
CA GLY A 703 25.26 -15.03 -3.87
C GLY A 703 26.14 -14.06 -4.65
N ARG A 704 26.06 -14.04 -5.98
CA ARG A 704 26.76 -13.09 -6.86
C ARG A 704 26.06 -11.72 -6.87
N SER A 705 25.77 -11.22 -5.67
CA SER A 705 24.92 -10.07 -5.45
C SER A 705 25.24 -9.32 -4.15
N TYR A 706 24.79 -8.08 -4.07
CA TYR A 706 24.72 -7.30 -2.83
C TYR A 706 23.35 -6.63 -2.71
N VAL A 707 22.94 -6.29 -1.48
CA VAL A 707 21.72 -5.54 -1.21
C VAL A 707 22.04 -4.08 -0.91
N SER A 708 21.18 -3.16 -1.34
CA SER A 708 21.30 -1.73 -1.02
C SER A 708 19.98 -0.97 -1.16
N ASP A 709 19.87 0.15 -0.43
CA ASP A 709 18.86 1.19 -0.61
C ASP A 709 19.06 2.05 -1.89
N GLY A 710 20.05 1.69 -2.71
CA GLY A 710 20.43 2.37 -3.94
C GLY A 710 21.27 3.62 -3.74
N THR A 711 21.66 3.97 -2.51
CA THR A 711 22.60 5.07 -2.23
C THR A 711 24.04 4.60 -2.02
N THR A 712 24.28 3.28 -2.06
CA THR A 712 25.59 2.67 -1.84
C THR A 712 25.76 1.43 -2.72
N HIS A 713 26.86 1.33 -3.45
CA HIS A 713 27.15 0.16 -4.29
C HIS A 713 28.44 -0.50 -3.84
N LEU A 714 28.39 -1.83 -3.65
CA LEU A 714 29.50 -2.68 -3.19
C LEU A 714 29.84 -3.69 -4.29
N MET A 715 30.30 -3.17 -5.43
CA MET A 715 30.50 -3.93 -6.65
C MET A 715 31.82 -4.70 -6.64
N ASP A 716 31.87 -5.77 -7.43
CA ASP A 716 33.05 -6.57 -7.72
C ASP A 716 33.84 -6.98 -6.44
N PHE A 717 33.12 -7.45 -5.42
CA PHE A 717 33.73 -7.97 -4.20
C PHE A 717 34.50 -9.26 -4.50
N LYS A 718 35.81 -9.23 -4.25
CA LYS A 718 36.77 -10.29 -4.59
C LYS A 718 37.61 -10.67 -3.38
N ALA A 719 38.00 -11.94 -3.33
CA ALA A 719 38.97 -12.46 -2.38
C ALA A 719 40.21 -12.98 -3.13
N ASN A 720 41.41 -12.70 -2.62
CA ASN A 720 42.65 -13.22 -3.19
C ASN A 720 43.41 -14.06 -2.16
N TYR A 721 43.87 -15.23 -2.59
CA TYR A 721 44.70 -16.14 -1.80
C TYR A 721 45.38 -17.21 -2.68
N PRO A 722 46.63 -17.63 -2.38
CA PRO A 722 47.52 -17.06 -1.37
C PRO A 722 48.01 -15.67 -1.77
N VAL A 723 48.29 -14.82 -0.77
CA VAL A 723 48.90 -13.50 -0.97
C VAL A 723 50.29 -13.48 -0.34
N LEU A 724 51.21 -12.73 -0.96
CA LEU A 724 52.54 -12.49 -0.39
C LEU A 724 52.43 -11.52 0.80
N LEU A 725 53.35 -11.63 1.76
CA LEU A 725 53.35 -10.81 2.97
C LEU A 725 53.27 -9.30 2.63
N GLY A 726 52.29 -8.61 3.21
CA GLY A 726 52.05 -7.17 2.99
C GLY A 726 51.50 -6.80 1.61
N ARG A 727 51.14 -7.77 0.76
CA ARG A 727 50.56 -7.53 -0.57
C ARG A 727 49.10 -7.99 -0.62
N THR A 728 48.32 -7.34 -1.47
CA THR A 728 46.89 -7.64 -1.71
C THR A 728 46.64 -8.42 -3.01
N LYS A 729 47.71 -8.73 -3.77
CA LYS A 729 47.61 -9.44 -5.05
C LYS A 729 47.91 -10.94 -4.87
N GLY A 730 47.09 -11.76 -5.50
CA GLY A 730 47.19 -13.22 -5.58
C GLY A 730 46.14 -13.76 -6.55
N PRO A 731 46.00 -15.09 -6.70
CA PRO A 731 44.88 -15.69 -7.41
C PRO A 731 43.56 -15.16 -6.84
N SER A 732 42.73 -14.60 -7.72
CA SER A 732 41.49 -13.93 -7.34
C SER A 732 40.29 -14.86 -7.52
N ARG A 733 39.29 -14.70 -6.66
CA ARG A 733 37.99 -15.33 -6.75
C ARG A 733 36.92 -14.27 -6.62
N GLU A 734 35.95 -14.31 -7.53
CA GLU A 734 34.79 -13.42 -7.48
C GLU A 734 33.68 -14.02 -6.62
N LEU A 735 32.84 -13.15 -6.07
CA LEU A 735 31.67 -13.58 -5.33
C LEU A 735 30.77 -14.47 -6.21
N GLY A 736 30.25 -15.57 -5.66
CA GLY A 736 29.43 -16.56 -6.36
C GLY A 736 30.21 -17.59 -7.19
N GLU A 737 31.52 -17.41 -7.43
CA GLU A 737 32.35 -18.44 -8.04
C GLU A 737 32.61 -19.57 -7.05
N ALA A 738 32.37 -20.82 -7.48
CA ALA A 738 32.57 -22.01 -6.65
C ALA A 738 31.96 -21.87 -5.23
N GLY A 739 30.74 -21.34 -5.16
CA GLY A 739 29.99 -21.14 -3.92
C GLY A 739 30.51 -20.00 -3.02
N SER A 740 31.37 -19.12 -3.53
CA SER A 740 32.14 -18.14 -2.76
C SER A 740 33.08 -18.77 -1.73
N GLU A 741 33.52 -20.02 -1.96
CA GLU A 741 34.41 -20.71 -1.02
C GLU A 741 35.88 -20.34 -1.27
N LEU A 742 36.62 -20.09 -0.19
CA LEU A 742 38.07 -19.92 -0.20
C LEU A 742 38.70 -20.86 0.82
N LYS A 743 39.74 -21.60 0.44
CA LYS A 743 40.47 -22.50 1.36
C LYS A 743 41.80 -21.88 1.72
N VAL A 744 42.06 -21.71 3.01
CA VAL A 744 43.27 -21.06 3.54
C VAL A 744 43.90 -21.89 4.66
N ARG A 745 45.17 -21.63 4.97
CA ARG A 745 45.82 -22.20 6.16
C ARG A 745 45.62 -21.28 7.36
N LYS A 746 45.62 -21.87 8.56
CA LYS A 746 45.47 -21.10 9.80
C LYS A 746 46.55 -20.04 9.93
N GLY A 747 46.12 -18.80 10.15
CA GLY A 747 47.00 -17.65 10.37
C GLY A 747 47.48 -16.97 9.09
N ASP A 748 47.26 -17.57 7.91
CA ASP A 748 47.58 -16.93 6.65
C ASP A 748 46.70 -15.68 6.42
N ALA A 749 47.26 -14.69 5.75
CA ALA A 749 46.51 -13.53 5.31
C ALA A 749 45.71 -13.84 4.04
N ALA A 750 44.49 -13.29 3.97
CA ALA A 750 43.72 -13.17 2.75
C ALA A 750 43.43 -11.69 2.50
N SER A 751 43.36 -11.30 1.23
CA SER A 751 42.97 -9.94 0.87
C SER A 751 41.59 -9.89 0.26
N PHE A 752 40.84 -8.85 0.56
CA PHE A 752 39.49 -8.63 0.05
C PHE A 752 39.42 -7.26 -0.62
N SER A 753 38.80 -7.16 -1.79
CA SER A 753 38.70 -5.90 -2.52
C SER A 753 37.33 -5.68 -3.13
N ALA A 754 36.90 -4.43 -3.26
CA ALA A 754 35.66 -4.06 -3.92
C ALA A 754 35.76 -2.69 -4.60
N GLN A 755 34.86 -2.45 -5.54
CA GLN A 755 34.55 -1.14 -6.11
C GLN A 755 33.36 -0.57 -5.34
N VAL A 756 33.58 0.55 -4.65
CA VAL A 756 32.61 1.12 -3.71
C VAL A 756 32.24 2.53 -4.13
N ALA A 757 30.95 2.83 -4.23
CA ALA A 757 30.46 4.18 -4.46
C ALA A 757 29.32 4.49 -3.49
N VAL A 758 29.34 5.68 -2.90
CA VAL A 758 28.34 6.12 -1.92
C VAL A 758 27.90 7.53 -2.26
N TYR A 759 26.59 7.76 -2.37
CA TYR A 759 26.02 9.09 -2.54
C TYR A 759 25.04 9.38 -1.41
N LYS A 760 25.48 10.15 -0.42
CA LYS A 760 24.63 10.59 0.72
C LYS A 760 24.78 12.09 0.92
N PRO A 761 23.99 12.91 0.21
CA PRO A 761 24.00 14.36 0.36
C PRO A 761 23.92 14.79 1.82
N GLY A 762 24.77 15.75 2.22
CA GLY A 762 24.89 16.21 3.60
C GLY A 762 25.87 15.42 4.47
N LYS A 763 26.42 14.29 3.98
CA LYS A 763 27.54 13.58 4.62
C LYS A 763 28.83 13.79 3.83
N LYS A 764 29.97 13.85 4.54
CA LYS A 764 31.30 13.90 3.91
C LYS A 764 31.81 12.49 3.60
N THR A 765 31.76 11.61 4.60
CA THR A 765 32.17 10.21 4.48
C THR A 765 31.15 9.29 5.14
N VAL A 766 31.26 8.00 4.84
CA VAL A 766 30.59 6.91 5.56
C VAL A 766 31.58 5.80 5.91
N PRO A 767 31.38 5.08 7.02
CA PRO A 767 32.18 3.91 7.34
C PRO A 767 31.81 2.72 6.45
N LEU A 768 32.80 2.16 5.78
CA LEU A 768 32.76 0.84 5.14
C LEU A 768 33.46 -0.16 6.06
N GLU A 769 32.74 -1.21 6.43
CA GLU A 769 33.19 -2.22 7.37
C GLU A 769 33.49 -3.53 6.66
N LEU A 770 34.65 -4.12 6.95
CA LEU A 770 34.93 -5.52 6.67
C LEU A 770 34.41 -6.34 7.86
N ILE A 771 33.42 -7.18 7.61
CA ILE A 771 32.80 -8.05 8.60
C ILE A 771 33.40 -9.45 8.51
N ILE A 772 33.85 -9.99 9.64
CA ILE A 772 34.28 -11.39 9.79
C ILE A 772 33.48 -11.99 10.93
N ASN A 773 32.73 -13.07 10.67
CA ASN A 773 31.98 -13.78 11.71
C ASN A 773 31.05 -12.86 12.54
N GLY A 774 30.44 -11.87 11.87
CA GLY A 774 29.52 -10.90 12.47
C GLY A 774 30.20 -9.74 13.19
N LYS A 775 31.53 -9.73 13.29
CA LYS A 775 32.32 -8.69 13.95
C LYS A 775 32.99 -7.77 12.94
N VAL A 776 33.09 -6.48 13.27
CA VAL A 776 33.84 -5.50 12.45
C VAL A 776 35.33 -5.76 12.64
N ALA A 777 35.99 -6.27 11.60
CA ALA A 777 37.42 -6.56 11.62
C ALA A 777 38.26 -5.33 11.25
N GLN A 778 37.81 -4.56 10.26
CA GLN A 778 38.45 -3.31 9.82
C GLN A 778 37.38 -2.33 9.32
N THR A 779 37.65 -1.03 9.43
CA THR A 779 36.80 0.05 8.92
C THR A 779 37.61 1.00 8.04
N ARG A 780 37.00 1.49 6.96
CA ARG A 780 37.55 2.56 6.10
C ARG A 780 36.49 3.62 5.85
N GLU A 781 36.90 4.88 5.88
CA GLU A 781 36.02 6.00 5.53
C GLU A 781 35.96 6.16 4.00
N ILE A 782 34.74 6.19 3.45
CA ILE A 782 34.48 6.33 2.01
C ILE A 782 33.80 7.68 1.75
N PRO A 783 34.27 8.49 0.78
CA PRO A 783 33.59 9.70 0.34
C PRO A 783 32.12 9.45 -0.03
N ALA A 784 31.23 10.32 0.44
CA ALA A 784 29.78 10.19 0.22
C ALA A 784 29.26 11.06 -0.95
N ASP A 785 30.13 11.36 -1.91
CA ASP A 785 29.91 12.26 -3.05
C ASP A 785 29.54 11.56 -4.37
N GLY A 786 29.42 10.23 -4.34
CA GLY A 786 29.10 9.38 -5.49
C GLY A 786 30.33 8.90 -6.27
N SER A 787 31.54 9.32 -5.90
CA SER A 787 32.77 8.87 -6.57
C SER A 787 33.04 7.38 -6.37
N LEU A 788 33.50 6.71 -7.43
CA LEU A 788 33.87 5.29 -7.37
C LEU A 788 35.26 5.12 -6.75
N GLN A 789 35.33 4.35 -5.67
CA GLN A 789 36.53 4.08 -4.89
C GLN A 789 36.93 2.61 -5.02
N LYS A 790 38.20 2.35 -5.28
CA LYS A 790 38.75 1.00 -5.13
C LYS A 790 39.23 0.80 -3.70
N VAL A 791 38.66 -0.18 -3.01
CA VAL A 791 39.00 -0.48 -1.61
C VAL A 791 39.61 -1.87 -1.51
N GLU A 792 40.64 -2.01 -0.66
CA GLU A 792 41.32 -3.27 -0.39
C GLU A 792 41.51 -3.44 1.12
N PHE A 793 41.32 -4.65 1.62
CA PHE A 793 41.60 -5.06 2.99
C PHE A 793 42.58 -6.23 2.95
N LEU A 794 43.43 -6.32 3.96
CA LEU A 794 44.34 -7.45 4.17
C LEU A 794 44.21 -7.86 5.63
N THR A 795 43.85 -9.12 5.88
CA THR A 795 43.60 -9.61 7.23
C THR A 795 44.03 -11.07 7.39
N PRO A 796 44.66 -11.44 8.52
CA PRO A 796 44.88 -12.84 8.85
C PRO A 796 43.55 -13.54 9.14
N ILE A 797 43.44 -14.81 8.75
CA ILE A 797 42.27 -15.66 9.03
C ILE A 797 42.68 -16.78 10.01
N GLN A 798 42.12 -16.73 11.22
CA GLN A 798 42.53 -17.62 12.33
C GLN A 798 41.67 -18.88 12.44
N GLU A 799 40.43 -18.80 11.98
CA GLU A 799 39.42 -19.84 12.04
C GLU A 799 38.55 -19.77 10.79
N SER A 800 37.79 -20.83 10.51
CA SER A 800 36.85 -20.80 9.39
C SER A 800 35.82 -19.70 9.61
N SER A 801 35.66 -18.84 8.61
CA SER A 801 34.88 -17.63 8.73
C SER A 801 34.01 -17.38 7.51
N TRP A 802 32.96 -16.59 7.70
CA TRP A 802 32.36 -15.86 6.60
C TRP A 802 32.85 -14.41 6.61
N VAL A 803 33.06 -13.83 5.44
CA VAL A 803 33.63 -12.47 5.26
C VAL A 803 32.78 -11.67 4.29
N ALA A 804 32.36 -10.47 4.68
CA ALA A 804 31.50 -9.59 3.90
C ALA A 804 31.87 -8.10 4.06
N LEU A 805 31.33 -7.25 3.20
CA LEU A 805 31.39 -5.79 3.33
C LEU A 805 30.02 -5.22 3.71
N ARG A 806 30.04 -4.19 4.56
CA ARG A 806 28.82 -3.50 5.02
C ARG A 806 29.02 -1.99 5.08
N VAL A 807 27.99 -1.26 4.67
CA VAL A 807 27.79 0.16 5.02
C VAL A 807 26.47 0.23 5.77
N PHE A 808 26.54 0.32 7.09
CA PHE A 808 25.34 0.22 7.93
C PHE A 808 24.47 1.50 7.83
N PRO A 809 23.13 1.40 7.72
CA PRO A 809 22.32 0.20 7.41
C PRO A 809 21.96 0.09 5.91
N GLY A 810 22.66 0.81 5.02
CA GLY A 810 22.22 1.04 3.64
C GLY A 810 22.72 0.03 2.60
N ALA A 811 23.72 -0.80 2.90
CA ALA A 811 24.19 -1.84 1.98
C ALA A 811 24.96 -2.98 2.67
N HIS A 812 24.88 -4.18 2.09
CA HIS A 812 25.61 -5.37 2.54
C HIS A 812 25.90 -6.33 1.36
N THR A 813 27.11 -6.87 1.26
CA THR A 813 27.43 -7.91 0.26
C THR A 813 27.00 -9.29 0.72
N ASN A 814 26.78 -10.23 -0.20
CA ASN A 814 26.87 -11.64 0.17
C ASN A 814 28.31 -12.00 0.61
N PRO A 815 28.50 -13.04 1.45
CA PRO A 815 29.81 -13.35 2.01
C PRO A 815 30.65 -14.31 1.15
N PHE A 816 31.97 -14.21 1.30
CA PHE A 816 32.88 -15.33 1.07
C PHE A 816 32.88 -16.27 2.27
N PHE A 817 32.97 -17.58 2.02
CA PHE A 817 33.12 -18.61 3.05
C PHE A 817 34.56 -19.12 3.03
N VAL A 818 35.34 -18.69 4.02
CA VAL A 818 36.75 -19.00 4.15
C VAL A 818 36.92 -20.20 5.08
N LEU A 819 37.37 -21.33 4.55
CA LEU A 819 37.63 -22.55 5.33
C LEU A 819 39.11 -22.62 5.69
N VAL A 820 39.39 -22.58 6.99
CA VAL A 820 40.74 -22.78 7.55
C VAL A 820 40.99 -24.26 7.71
N ASP A 821 42.02 -24.78 7.06
CA ASP A 821 42.42 -26.19 7.15
C ASP A 821 41.27 -27.19 6.90
N ASN A 822 40.36 -26.82 5.99
CA ASN A 822 39.11 -27.53 5.65
C ASN A 822 38.12 -27.74 6.82
N GLN A 823 38.26 -27.02 7.93
CA GLN A 823 37.29 -27.07 9.03
C GLN A 823 36.00 -26.32 8.69
N PRO A 824 34.82 -26.77 9.16
CA PRO A 824 33.57 -26.05 8.96
C PRO A 824 33.55 -24.73 9.74
N ILE A 825 32.70 -23.79 9.31
CA ILE A 825 32.47 -22.55 10.05
C ILE A 825 31.66 -22.88 11.32
N ARG A 826 32.26 -22.62 12.48
CA ARG A 826 31.67 -22.73 13.83
C ARG A 826 32.00 -21.48 14.63
N ALA A 827 31.64 -20.34 14.06
CA ALA A 827 32.17 -19.04 14.43
C ALA A 827 31.72 -18.54 15.82
N SER A 828 30.62 -19.07 16.34
CA SER A 828 30.06 -18.60 17.60
C SER A 828 29.21 -19.66 18.28
N LYS A 829 29.71 -20.13 19.43
CA LYS A 829 28.97 -21.03 20.32
C LYS A 829 27.65 -20.41 20.80
N ASP A 830 27.65 -19.11 21.11
CA ASP A 830 26.44 -18.40 21.51
C ASP A 830 25.44 -18.26 20.36
N SER A 831 25.89 -18.19 19.10
CA SER A 831 24.98 -18.23 17.95
C SER A 831 24.29 -19.59 17.83
N ALA A 832 25.00 -20.70 18.10
CA ALA A 832 24.36 -22.02 18.15
C ALA A 832 23.36 -22.14 19.30
N ARG A 833 23.66 -21.59 20.49
CA ARG A 833 22.70 -21.48 21.62
C ARG A 833 21.48 -20.65 21.23
N TRP A 834 21.71 -19.52 20.56
CA TRP A 834 20.65 -18.63 20.07
C TRP A 834 19.75 -19.34 19.08
N CYS A 835 20.32 -20.05 18.10
CA CYS A 835 19.56 -20.79 17.10
C CYS A 835 18.73 -21.90 17.75
N LEU A 836 19.30 -22.66 18.69
CA LEU A 836 18.57 -23.72 19.40
C LEU A 836 17.40 -23.14 20.21
N ALA A 837 17.62 -22.06 20.95
CA ALA A 837 16.54 -21.36 21.66
C ALA A 837 15.48 -20.80 20.70
N GLY A 838 15.90 -20.32 19.53
CA GLY A 838 15.04 -19.87 18.45
C GLY A 838 14.15 -20.99 17.90
N VAL A 839 14.71 -22.18 17.65
CA VAL A 839 13.94 -23.36 17.20
C VAL A 839 12.86 -23.73 18.22
N GLU A 840 13.18 -23.73 19.52
CA GLU A 840 12.18 -24.05 20.55
C GLU A 840 11.07 -22.99 20.65
N GLN A 841 11.45 -21.71 20.62
CA GLN A 841 10.47 -20.63 20.66
C GLN A 841 9.60 -20.62 19.40
N CYS A 842 10.18 -20.87 18.22
CA CYS A 842 9.43 -20.99 16.98
C CYS A 842 8.45 -22.16 17.03
N TRP A 843 8.87 -23.34 17.50
CA TRP A 843 7.97 -24.50 17.68
C TRP A 843 6.79 -24.18 18.60
N LYS A 844 7.07 -23.51 19.73
CA LYS A 844 6.03 -23.08 20.68
C LYS A 844 4.98 -22.18 20.01
N MET A 845 5.40 -21.29 19.11
CA MET A 845 4.49 -20.37 18.42
C MET A 845 3.73 -21.02 17.27
N LYS A 846 4.37 -21.93 16.52
CA LYS A 846 3.88 -22.40 15.22
C LYS A 846 3.23 -23.78 15.24
N GLN A 847 3.56 -24.67 16.18
CA GLN A 847 3.03 -26.05 16.15
C GLN A 847 1.50 -26.14 16.07
N GLN A 848 0.79 -25.20 16.70
CA GLN A 848 -0.68 -25.16 16.72
C GLN A 848 -1.31 -24.73 15.39
N THR A 849 -0.52 -24.23 14.44
CA THR A 849 -1.02 -23.73 13.15
C THR A 849 -1.02 -24.79 12.07
N TYR A 850 -0.34 -25.93 12.29
CA TYR A 850 -0.27 -27.01 11.30
C TYR A 850 -1.51 -27.90 11.33
N ALA A 851 -1.98 -28.26 10.15
CA ALA A 851 -3.02 -29.26 9.95
C ALA A 851 -2.61 -30.59 10.57
N ALA A 852 -3.59 -31.35 11.08
CA ALA A 852 -3.36 -32.62 11.75
C ALA A 852 -2.52 -33.61 10.91
N ALA A 853 -2.72 -33.62 9.59
CA ALA A 853 -1.98 -34.48 8.65
C ALA A 853 -0.51 -34.08 8.47
N GLU A 854 -0.11 -32.86 8.85
CA GLU A 854 1.26 -32.35 8.70
C GLU A 854 2.03 -32.30 10.02
N GLN A 855 1.38 -32.55 11.16
CA GLN A 855 1.98 -32.47 12.51
C GLN A 855 3.18 -33.39 12.69
N GLU A 856 3.11 -34.61 12.17
CA GLU A 856 4.21 -35.58 12.28
C GLU A 856 5.45 -35.09 11.51
N GLN A 857 5.24 -34.63 10.27
CA GLN A 857 6.31 -34.07 9.44
C GLN A 857 6.89 -32.80 10.05
N ALA A 858 6.04 -31.90 10.56
CA ALA A 858 6.49 -30.68 11.22
C ALA A 858 7.37 -31.00 12.44
N ARG A 859 6.98 -31.96 13.27
CA ARG A 859 7.79 -32.42 14.41
C ARG A 859 9.14 -32.95 13.95
N ALA A 860 9.16 -33.79 12.90
CA ALA A 860 10.39 -34.35 12.36
C ALA A 860 11.35 -33.28 11.83
N ASP A 861 10.82 -32.26 11.13
CA ASP A 861 11.61 -31.15 10.59
C ASP A 861 12.21 -30.28 11.71
N TYR A 862 11.44 -29.97 12.76
CA TYR A 862 11.96 -29.25 13.93
C TYR A 862 12.97 -30.09 14.73
N ASP A 863 12.73 -31.39 14.91
CA ASP A 863 13.67 -32.29 15.59
C ASP A 863 14.99 -32.44 14.83
N HIS A 864 14.95 -32.37 13.49
CA HIS A 864 16.16 -32.28 12.67
C HIS A 864 16.95 -31.01 12.98
N ALA A 865 16.30 -29.84 12.97
CA ALA A 865 16.96 -28.58 13.30
C ALA A 865 17.55 -28.58 14.72
N ARG A 866 16.83 -29.13 15.72
CA ARG A 866 17.34 -29.31 17.10
C ARG A 866 18.63 -30.11 17.12
N ARG A 867 18.68 -31.24 16.41
CA ARG A 867 19.87 -32.11 16.34
C ARG A 867 21.05 -31.38 15.68
N GLU A 868 20.81 -30.68 14.57
CA GLU A 868 21.86 -29.95 13.88
C GLU A 868 22.46 -28.83 14.73
N TYR A 869 21.64 -27.97 15.35
CA TYR A 869 22.18 -26.92 16.22
C TYR A 869 22.85 -27.45 17.48
N SER A 870 22.36 -28.57 18.04
CA SER A 870 23.02 -29.23 19.17
C SER A 870 24.39 -29.80 18.78
N ARG A 871 24.51 -30.39 17.59
CA ARG A 871 25.79 -30.86 17.05
C ARG A 871 26.75 -29.68 16.83
N ILE A 872 26.30 -28.61 16.18
CA ILE A 872 27.09 -27.39 15.95
C ILE A 872 27.54 -26.77 17.28
N LEU A 873 26.67 -26.73 18.29
CA LEU A 873 26.99 -26.25 19.63
C LEU A 873 28.11 -27.07 20.30
N ALA A 874 28.10 -28.40 20.13
CA ALA A 874 29.14 -29.28 20.66
C ALA A 874 30.47 -29.16 19.91
N GLU A 875 30.42 -28.87 18.60
CA GLU A 875 31.60 -28.66 17.75
C GLU A 875 32.22 -27.26 17.91
N SER A 876 31.45 -26.28 18.37
CA SER A 876 31.92 -24.89 18.52
C SER A 876 32.88 -24.75 19.69
N THR A 877 34.07 -24.22 19.42
CA THR A 877 35.04 -23.88 20.46
C THR A 877 34.51 -22.75 21.36
N PRO A 878 34.91 -22.71 22.66
CA PRO A 878 34.47 -21.69 23.61
C PRO A 878 34.70 -20.25 23.16
#